data_AF-A0A7H8QL18-F1
#
_entry.id   AF-A0A7H8QL18-F1
#
_cell.length_a   1.000
_cell.length_b   1.000
_cell.length_c   1.000
_cell.angle_alpha   90.00
_cell.angle_beta   90.00
_cell.angle_gamma   90.00
#
_symmetry.space_group_name_H-M   'P 1'
#
loop_
_entity.id
_entity.type
_entity.pdbx_description
1 polymer ?
#
loop_
_entity_poly.entity_id
_entity_poly.type
_entity_poly.pdbx_seq_one_letter_code
_entity_poly.pdbx_strand_id
1 'polypeptide(L)'
;SSRRRNGKPASCEPCRRDKVRCDHKLPVCTRCKQRRIANTCFYHPAPLTRARPPLPSPLTDSSPGPSRFVETSPGDVELQPFQSPETSFSLRMGYLGPTSVVAEFLSVNESAGELGDDSSARVESSRHLPPYWFKKVLNVLALLEDFSILEVLARELNDMSQAAMIPSPFVGNAFKPIRKLADEYLLKRRSDIQLQRLASKIVENTARSFHIPSSTEGCDFHRLYTGDNTRLEILGIIFSLAGRSTYFGLGSGLFLNHDEPRSRAQFAQKMFLASDITLQLCKMLTPNNDLLVWLLYENMLLSSMIHGDSSEVKWHRLGDLSTNIFTLGAHREVKPSSGLPRFIIETRKRLFASSYRLDKNIATSLDRPPRLSFRHSDCGLPLAISDDVYGASSAAFDQACENVDQDGWSLKPVYQTSDWIRARYINSTFREEILEMAVRTPSPEAAAQLNDISRRCKEKWESYPAHLRMVPHIWNDDAPVAVSLMLVTAYLAYLDNDLIIQKLLVGKYQAPNIELLSVSSEILSTVLFLGTQREHMRHIHRDLVWVIILYGFPAVSVLTRALQSEARHGTKFEYLGSRAELIRNLSVFISHIESMERPGNGNYVLFSRASKMFSSMIDEILEARLRVDQDDKPPNKTNNNNNNMETPVVNSVFDENENFMNFMGNESLLESVDFRMMFDQWLV
;
A
#
# COMPACT_ATOMS: atom_id res chain seq x y z
N SER A 1 -49.37 10.28 20.96
CA SER A 1 -48.60 9.97 22.18
C SER A 1 -47.37 9.17 21.78
N SER A 2 -46.18 9.76 21.80
CA SER A 2 -44.93 9.09 21.37
C SER A 2 -44.36 8.23 22.48
N ARG A 3 -44.78 6.97 22.52
CA ARG A 3 -44.17 5.94 23.38
C ARG A 3 -42.86 5.49 22.77
N ARG A 4 -41.85 5.21 23.61
CA ARG A 4 -40.62 4.54 23.18
C ARG A 4 -40.93 3.07 22.84
N ARG A 5 -40.04 2.37 22.11
CA ARG A 5 -40.17 0.93 21.75
C ARG A 5 -40.42 0.00 22.95
N ASN A 6 -40.09 0.43 24.17
CA ASN A 6 -40.32 -0.30 25.42
C ASN A 6 -41.62 0.10 26.15
N GLY A 7 -42.55 0.80 25.50
CA GLY A 7 -43.87 1.15 26.03
C GLY A 7 -43.91 2.33 27.02
N LYS A 8 -42.76 2.82 27.49
CA LYS A 8 -42.68 3.98 28.41
C LYS A 8 -42.78 5.31 27.65
N PRO A 9 -43.37 6.36 28.27
CA PRO A 9 -43.41 7.69 27.66
C PRO A 9 -41.99 8.25 27.48
N ALA A 10 -41.77 8.98 26.38
CA ALA A 10 -40.49 9.64 26.16
C ALA A 10 -40.38 10.92 27.02
N SER A 11 -39.22 11.15 27.65
CA SER A 11 -38.90 12.44 28.28
C SER A 11 -38.97 13.59 27.27
N CYS A 12 -39.30 14.80 27.72
CA CYS A 12 -39.21 16.01 26.88
C CYS A 12 -37.76 16.28 26.44
N GLU A 13 -37.58 17.01 25.34
CA GLU A 13 -36.26 17.21 24.73
C GLU A 13 -35.24 17.91 25.67
N PRO A 14 -35.60 18.95 26.45
CA PRO A 14 -34.66 19.53 27.42
C PRO A 14 -34.22 18.52 28.49
N CYS A 15 -35.15 17.76 29.08
CA CYS A 15 -34.80 16.74 30.07
C CYS A 15 -34.01 15.57 29.47
N ARG A 16 -34.25 15.23 28.19
CA ARG A 16 -33.49 14.20 27.46
C ARG A 16 -32.05 14.65 27.23
N ARG A 17 -31.83 15.86 26.72
CA ARG A 17 -30.49 16.42 26.46
C ARG A 17 -29.69 16.57 27.76
N ASP A 18 -30.35 17.00 28.83
CA ASP A 18 -29.73 17.16 30.16
C ASP A 18 -29.57 15.82 30.91
N LYS A 19 -30.05 14.69 30.34
CA LYS A 19 -30.04 13.34 30.95
C LYS A 19 -30.68 13.28 32.34
N VAL A 20 -31.78 14.01 32.54
CA VAL A 20 -32.50 14.06 33.82
C VAL A 20 -33.94 13.51 33.73
N ARG A 21 -34.50 13.11 34.87
CA ARG A 21 -35.85 12.55 34.94
C ARG A 21 -36.92 13.59 34.59
N CYS A 22 -37.86 13.21 33.72
CA CYS A 22 -39.04 13.98 33.32
C CYS A 22 -40.29 13.37 33.96
N ASP A 23 -41.25 14.22 34.38
CA ASP A 23 -42.53 13.82 34.98
C ASP A 23 -43.66 13.68 33.95
N HIS A 24 -43.39 13.92 32.67
CA HIS A 24 -44.28 13.67 31.52
C HIS A 24 -45.61 14.42 31.51
N LYS A 25 -45.79 15.46 32.35
CA LYS A 25 -46.98 16.32 32.27
C LYS A 25 -47.00 17.10 30.96
N LEU A 26 -48.19 17.23 30.37
CA LEU A 26 -48.48 17.98 29.16
C LEU A 26 -49.30 19.24 29.51
N PRO A 27 -49.06 20.38 28.84
CA PRO A 27 -48.13 20.59 27.73
C PRO A 27 -46.65 20.75 28.16
N VAL A 28 -46.39 21.08 29.43
CA VAL A 28 -45.03 21.34 29.96
C VAL A 28 -44.79 20.53 31.23
N CYS A 29 -43.61 19.91 31.33
CA CYS A 29 -43.20 19.11 32.48
C CYS A 29 -42.90 20.02 33.70
N THR A 30 -43.14 19.55 34.93
CA THR A 30 -43.01 20.40 36.14
C THR A 30 -41.59 20.97 36.29
N ARG A 31 -40.58 20.18 35.92
CA ARG A 31 -39.16 20.61 35.98
C ARG A 31 -38.85 21.75 35.01
N CYS A 32 -39.36 21.69 33.78
CA CYS A 32 -39.20 22.76 32.81
C CYS A 32 -39.98 24.03 33.23
N LYS A 33 -41.12 23.86 33.90
CA LYS A 33 -41.88 24.98 34.49
C LYS A 33 -41.10 25.65 35.62
N GLN A 34 -40.53 24.88 36.54
CA GLN A 34 -39.71 25.41 37.65
C GLN A 34 -38.43 26.08 37.17
N ARG A 35 -37.78 25.54 36.13
CA ARG A 35 -36.57 26.13 35.51
C ARG A 35 -36.87 27.34 34.62
N ARG A 36 -38.14 27.77 34.52
CA ARG A 36 -38.58 28.87 33.64
C ARG A 36 -38.19 28.70 32.17
N ILE A 37 -38.10 27.45 31.70
CA ILE A 37 -37.81 27.09 30.29
C ILE A 37 -39.03 26.43 29.62
N ALA A 38 -40.23 26.75 30.10
CA ALA A 38 -41.49 26.14 29.66
C ALA A 38 -41.69 26.23 28.13
N ASN A 39 -41.23 27.31 27.52
CA ASN A 39 -41.27 27.59 26.08
C ASN A 39 -40.42 26.64 25.22
N THR A 40 -39.42 25.98 25.80
CA THR A 40 -38.53 25.02 25.08
C THR A 40 -38.86 23.56 25.39
N CYS A 41 -39.86 23.31 26.25
CA CYS A 41 -40.28 21.98 26.62
C CYS A 41 -41.23 21.40 25.59
N PHE A 42 -40.72 20.54 24.70
CA PHE A 42 -41.53 19.79 23.75
C PHE A 42 -41.19 18.29 23.78
N TYR A 43 -42.14 17.45 23.34
CA TYR A 43 -41.98 16.01 23.24
C TYR A 43 -41.93 15.61 21.76
N HIS A 44 -40.78 15.12 21.28
CA HIS A 44 -40.61 14.76 19.88
C HIS A 44 -41.34 13.45 19.54
N PRO A 45 -42.05 13.34 18.39
CA PRO A 45 -42.77 12.13 18.03
C PRO A 45 -41.87 10.94 17.66
N ALA A 46 -40.63 11.17 17.21
CA ALA A 46 -39.64 10.14 16.89
C ALA A 46 -38.21 10.61 17.25
N PRO A 47 -37.70 10.39 18.48
CA PRO A 47 -36.51 11.08 19.00
C PRO A 47 -35.15 10.57 18.47
N LEU A 48 -35.12 9.67 17.48
CA LEU A 48 -33.88 9.06 16.96
C LEU A 48 -33.63 9.28 15.45
N THR A 49 -34.43 10.10 14.77
CA THR A 49 -34.15 10.54 13.39
C THR A 49 -33.83 12.03 13.40
N ARG A 50 -32.60 12.40 13.08
CA ARG A 50 -32.16 13.81 13.04
C ARG A 50 -32.24 14.32 11.60
N ALA A 51 -33.09 15.31 11.35
CA ALA A 51 -33.05 16.19 10.18
C ALA A 51 -33.00 17.66 10.67
N ARG A 52 -32.28 18.52 9.93
CA ARG A 52 -32.10 19.97 10.22
C ARG A 52 -33.31 20.78 9.71
N PRO A 53 -33.61 21.98 10.27
CA PRO A 53 -34.92 22.63 10.16
C PRO A 53 -35.05 23.64 8.99
N PRO A 54 -36.29 23.88 8.51
CA PRO A 54 -36.67 25.01 7.63
C PRO A 54 -37.51 26.09 8.37
N LEU A 55 -37.67 27.26 7.76
CA LEU A 55 -38.65 28.31 8.11
C LEU A 55 -39.05 29.06 6.81
N PRO A 56 -40.23 29.70 6.71
CA PRO A 56 -41.50 29.49 7.41
C PRO A 56 -42.70 29.20 6.46
N SER A 57 -43.67 28.44 6.97
CA SER A 57 -45.07 28.27 6.50
C SER A 57 -45.87 29.61 6.66
N PRO A 58 -47.20 29.77 6.40
CA PRO A 58 -48.29 28.77 6.56
C PRO A 58 -49.61 28.91 5.72
N LEU A 59 -50.38 27.79 5.65
CA LEU A 59 -51.85 27.62 5.95
C LEU A 59 -52.89 28.44 5.13
N THR A 60 -54.13 28.05 4.83
CA THR A 60 -55.05 26.97 5.24
C THR A 60 -56.34 27.04 4.41
N ASP A 61 -57.02 25.89 4.26
CA ASP A 61 -58.47 25.64 4.18
C ASP A 61 -59.43 26.61 3.46
N SER A 62 -60.16 26.07 2.48
CA SER A 62 -61.60 25.75 2.68
C SER A 62 -62.15 24.92 1.50
N SER A 63 -62.77 23.77 1.81
CA SER A 63 -63.74 23.12 0.91
C SER A 63 -65.07 23.88 1.01
N PRO A 64 -65.91 24.00 -0.05
CA PRO A 64 -66.77 22.88 -0.46
C PRO A 64 -67.17 22.82 -1.95
N GLY A 65 -67.30 21.60 -2.48
CA GLY A 65 -68.34 21.21 -3.45
C GLY A 65 -68.24 21.73 -4.90
N PRO A 66 -68.80 20.98 -5.87
CA PRO A 66 -68.45 21.11 -7.27
C PRO A 66 -69.32 22.14 -7.99
N SER A 67 -68.72 22.97 -8.83
CA SER A 67 -69.44 23.60 -9.94
C SER A 67 -68.53 23.68 -11.15
N ARG A 68 -69.01 23.02 -12.21
CA ARG A 68 -68.47 23.00 -13.57
C ARG A 68 -68.60 24.39 -14.22
N PHE A 69 -67.89 24.49 -15.36
CA PHE A 69 -67.98 25.48 -16.43
C PHE A 69 -67.10 26.71 -16.25
N VAL A 70 -66.36 27.21 -17.24
CA VAL A 70 -65.91 26.73 -18.56
C VAL A 70 -64.82 27.74 -18.97
N GLU A 71 -63.80 27.24 -19.66
CA GLU A 71 -62.92 27.93 -20.62
C GLU A 71 -62.74 29.46 -20.56
N THR A 72 -61.49 29.88 -20.41
CA THR A 72 -60.88 30.95 -21.23
C THR A 72 -59.35 30.86 -21.12
N SER A 73 -58.69 30.34 -22.15
CA SER A 73 -57.33 30.77 -22.54
C SER A 73 -57.43 32.20 -23.09
N PRO A 74 -56.37 33.04 -23.20
CA PRO A 74 -54.96 32.69 -23.48
C PRO A 74 -53.89 33.57 -22.79
N GLY A 75 -52.62 33.14 -22.85
CA GLY A 75 -51.48 33.97 -22.48
C GLY A 75 -50.21 33.16 -22.29
N ASP A 76 -49.53 32.87 -23.39
CA ASP A 76 -48.29 32.12 -23.50
C ASP A 76 -47.20 32.60 -22.54
N VAL A 77 -46.76 31.72 -21.64
CA VAL A 77 -45.33 31.57 -21.33
C VAL A 77 -45.06 30.08 -21.22
N GLU A 78 -44.42 29.57 -22.26
CA GLU A 78 -43.93 28.20 -22.41
C GLU A 78 -42.95 27.87 -21.26
N LEU A 79 -43.45 27.27 -20.18
CA LEU A 79 -42.58 26.65 -19.18
C LEU A 79 -42.11 25.33 -19.76
N GLN A 80 -40.90 25.34 -20.34
CA GLN A 80 -40.20 24.12 -20.68
C GLN A 80 -40.16 23.20 -19.45
N PRO A 81 -40.58 21.93 -19.57
CA PRO A 81 -40.38 20.96 -18.50
C PRO A 81 -38.89 20.90 -18.18
N PHE A 82 -38.58 20.91 -16.89
CA PHE A 82 -37.24 20.63 -16.39
C PHE A 82 -36.75 19.33 -17.03
N GLN A 83 -35.92 19.45 -18.07
CA GLN A 83 -35.17 18.32 -18.57
C GLN A 83 -34.21 17.97 -17.45
N SER A 84 -34.43 16.79 -16.87
CA SER A 84 -33.37 16.10 -16.13
C SER A 84 -32.15 16.14 -17.07
N PRO A 85 -30.97 16.60 -16.65
CA PRO A 85 -29.81 16.49 -17.52
C PRO A 85 -29.71 15.02 -17.87
N GLU A 86 -29.92 14.68 -19.14
CA GLU A 86 -29.68 13.34 -19.64
C GLU A 86 -28.22 13.05 -19.33
N THR A 87 -28.00 12.34 -18.24
CA THR A 87 -26.71 11.79 -17.89
C THR A 87 -26.47 10.63 -18.83
N SER A 88 -26.14 10.94 -20.08
CA SER A 88 -25.46 10.05 -21.01
C SER A 88 -24.02 9.81 -20.53
N PHE A 89 -23.86 9.40 -19.27
CA PHE A 89 -22.65 8.75 -18.82
C PHE A 89 -22.63 7.38 -19.48
N SER A 90 -21.89 7.26 -20.58
CA SER A 90 -21.37 5.94 -20.97
C SER A 90 -20.63 5.39 -19.75
N LEU A 91 -21.22 4.39 -19.10
CA LEU A 91 -20.71 3.82 -17.87
C LEU A 91 -19.37 3.15 -18.20
N ARG A 92 -18.27 3.81 -17.82
CA ARG A 92 -16.90 3.34 -18.02
C ARG A 92 -16.59 2.24 -17.00
N MET A 93 -17.07 1.03 -17.28
CA MET A 93 -17.11 -0.06 -16.29
C MET A 93 -15.82 -0.90 -16.23
N GLY A 94 -14.89 -0.69 -17.16
CA GLY A 94 -13.66 -1.48 -17.25
C GLY A 94 -13.96 -2.95 -17.61
N TYR A 95 -13.08 -3.85 -17.19
CA TYR A 95 -13.28 -5.28 -17.37
C TYR A 95 -14.54 -5.78 -16.63
N LEU A 96 -15.40 -6.48 -17.38
CA LEU A 96 -16.57 -7.15 -16.86
C LEU A 96 -16.40 -8.66 -17.03
N GLY A 97 -16.55 -9.41 -15.93
CA GLY A 97 -16.45 -10.87 -15.95
C GLY A 97 -17.63 -11.55 -16.65
N PRO A 98 -17.54 -12.87 -16.90
CA PRO A 98 -18.55 -13.63 -17.66
C PRO A 98 -19.92 -13.69 -16.98
N THR A 99 -19.99 -13.46 -15.67
CA THR A 99 -21.24 -13.42 -14.91
C THR A 99 -21.84 -12.02 -14.82
N SER A 100 -21.28 -11.04 -15.55
CA SER A 100 -21.78 -9.66 -15.53
C SER A 100 -23.04 -9.55 -16.39
N VAL A 101 -24.17 -9.32 -15.72
CA VAL A 101 -25.44 -8.98 -16.36
C VAL A 101 -25.28 -7.75 -17.27
N VAL A 102 -24.43 -6.80 -16.88
CA VAL A 102 -24.18 -5.61 -17.70
C VAL A 102 -23.43 -5.94 -18.98
N ALA A 103 -22.49 -6.89 -18.94
CA ALA A 103 -21.79 -7.33 -20.15
C ALA A 103 -22.76 -8.00 -21.14
N GLU A 104 -23.73 -8.78 -20.64
CA GLU A 104 -24.77 -9.41 -21.45
C GLU A 104 -25.62 -8.35 -22.18
N PHE A 105 -26.08 -7.31 -21.48
CA PHE A 105 -26.83 -6.21 -22.10
C PHE A 105 -26.03 -5.44 -23.16
N LEU A 106 -24.73 -5.24 -22.92
CA LEU A 106 -23.86 -4.58 -23.91
C LEU A 106 -23.67 -5.45 -25.17
N SER A 107 -23.49 -6.77 -25.00
CA SER A 107 -23.33 -7.69 -26.12
C SER A 107 -24.56 -7.82 -27.01
N VAL A 108 -25.77 -7.68 -26.45
CA VAL A 108 -27.04 -7.72 -27.22
C VAL A 108 -27.20 -6.48 -28.09
N ASN A 109 -26.68 -5.33 -27.64
CA ASN A 109 -26.71 -4.09 -28.42
C ASN A 109 -25.64 -4.04 -29.52
N GLU A 110 -24.55 -4.81 -29.43
CA GLU A 110 -23.57 -4.95 -30.52
C GLU A 110 -24.12 -5.73 -31.73
N SER A 111 -25.11 -6.60 -31.52
CA SER A 111 -25.84 -7.28 -32.61
C SER A 111 -26.86 -6.38 -33.35
N ALA A 112 -27.06 -5.14 -32.90
CA ALA A 112 -27.93 -4.14 -33.52
C ALA A 112 -27.11 -2.98 -34.10
N GLY A 113 -26.27 -3.30 -35.09
CA GLY A 113 -25.56 -2.33 -35.92
C GLY A 113 -24.08 -2.26 -35.62
N GLU A 114 -23.27 -2.42 -36.68
CA GLU A 114 -21.88 -1.99 -36.76
C GLU A 114 -21.80 -0.48 -36.45
N LEU A 115 -21.79 -0.13 -35.17
CA LEU A 115 -21.17 1.10 -34.71
C LEU A 115 -19.70 0.74 -34.57
N GLY A 116 -18.97 1.01 -35.65
CA GLY A 116 -17.53 1.15 -35.58
C GLY A 116 -17.13 2.09 -34.43
N ASP A 117 -15.84 2.01 -34.10
CA ASP A 117 -15.03 2.70 -33.09
C ASP A 117 -15.18 4.25 -32.99
N ASP A 118 -16.23 4.82 -33.56
CA ASP A 118 -16.51 6.25 -33.75
C ASP A 118 -17.34 6.87 -32.60
N SER A 119 -17.69 6.09 -31.57
CA SER A 119 -18.36 6.61 -30.36
C SER A 119 -17.39 7.23 -29.34
N SER A 120 -16.07 7.17 -29.61
CA SER A 120 -15.05 7.91 -28.86
C SER A 120 -15.10 9.43 -29.09
N ALA A 121 -15.77 9.89 -30.16
CA ALA A 121 -15.78 11.30 -30.58
C ALA A 121 -16.93 12.16 -30.03
N ARG A 122 -17.92 11.62 -29.28
CA ARG A 122 -19.14 12.37 -28.92
C ARG A 122 -19.42 12.61 -27.44
N VAL A 123 -18.46 12.34 -26.55
CA VAL A 123 -18.51 12.84 -25.16
C VAL A 123 -17.18 13.49 -24.77
N GLU A 124 -16.70 14.40 -25.62
CA GLU A 124 -15.77 15.46 -25.19
C GLU A 124 -16.56 16.58 -24.50
N SER A 125 -17.28 16.26 -23.43
CA SER A 125 -17.63 17.29 -22.45
C SER A 125 -16.30 17.73 -21.86
N SER A 126 -15.82 18.90 -22.31
CA SER A 126 -14.67 19.62 -21.78
C SER A 126 -14.68 19.50 -20.25
N ARG A 127 -13.87 18.58 -19.71
CA ARG A 127 -13.76 18.37 -18.26
C ARG A 127 -13.01 19.57 -17.72
N HIS A 128 -13.72 20.68 -17.52
CA HIS A 128 -13.16 21.86 -16.91
C HIS A 128 -12.75 21.51 -15.49
N LEU A 129 -11.45 21.32 -15.30
CA LEU A 129 -10.86 21.04 -14.00
C LEU A 129 -11.13 22.25 -13.09
N PRO A 130 -11.67 22.06 -11.87
CA PRO A 130 -11.92 23.19 -10.97
C PRO A 130 -10.65 24.04 -10.74
N PRO A 131 -10.78 25.37 -10.56
CA PRO A 131 -9.61 26.26 -10.44
C PRO A 131 -8.61 25.84 -9.35
N TYR A 132 -9.10 25.28 -8.24
CA TYR A 132 -8.27 24.73 -7.18
C TYR A 132 -7.31 23.63 -7.70
N TRP A 133 -7.86 22.67 -8.43
CA TRP A 133 -7.10 21.55 -8.99
C TRP A 133 -6.17 22.00 -10.11
N PHE A 134 -6.58 22.97 -10.92
CA PHE A 134 -5.71 23.56 -11.93
C PHE A 134 -4.50 24.27 -11.29
N LYS A 135 -4.69 24.99 -10.19
CA LYS A 135 -3.58 25.57 -9.41
C LYS A 135 -2.64 24.49 -8.87
N LYS A 136 -3.17 23.35 -8.42
CA LYS A 136 -2.34 22.22 -7.99
C LYS A 136 -1.51 21.63 -9.14
N VAL A 137 -2.04 21.57 -10.36
CA VAL A 137 -1.25 21.19 -11.55
C VAL A 137 -0.06 22.14 -11.74
N LEU A 138 -0.28 23.45 -11.68
CA LEU A 138 0.80 24.44 -11.81
C LEU A 138 1.90 24.23 -10.77
N ASN A 139 1.52 23.99 -9.51
CA ASN A 139 2.48 23.73 -8.44
C ASN A 139 3.30 22.45 -8.68
N VAL A 140 2.68 21.40 -9.21
CA VAL A 140 3.37 20.16 -9.56
C VAL A 140 4.34 20.38 -10.71
N LEU A 141 3.93 21.09 -11.76
CA LEU A 141 4.79 21.40 -12.91
C LEU A 141 5.98 22.28 -12.54
N ALA A 142 5.83 23.19 -11.58
CA ALA A 142 6.93 24.01 -11.06
C ALA A 142 8.06 23.15 -10.45
N LEU A 143 7.79 21.93 -9.99
CA LEU A 143 8.82 21.02 -9.48
C LEU A 143 9.78 20.52 -10.57
N LEU A 144 9.39 20.63 -11.84
CA LEU A 144 10.25 20.26 -12.96
C LEU A 144 11.33 21.32 -13.24
N GLU A 145 11.34 22.46 -12.53
CA GLU A 145 12.47 23.42 -12.58
C GLU A 145 13.80 22.71 -12.20
N ASP A 146 13.76 21.81 -11.21
CA ASP A 146 14.89 21.00 -10.74
C ASP A 146 14.92 19.59 -11.39
N PHE A 147 14.49 19.44 -12.64
CA PHE A 147 14.31 18.10 -13.27
C PHE A 147 15.60 17.26 -13.30
N SER A 148 16.78 17.87 -13.35
CA SER A 148 18.06 17.15 -13.31
C SER A 148 18.21 16.29 -12.04
N ILE A 149 17.76 16.80 -10.89
CA ILE A 149 17.78 16.06 -9.61
C ILE A 149 16.80 14.88 -9.69
N LEU A 150 15.59 15.12 -10.20
CA LEU A 150 14.57 14.08 -10.35
C LEU A 150 15.05 12.94 -11.26
N GLU A 151 15.70 13.29 -12.37
CA GLU A 151 16.20 12.33 -13.33
C GLU A 151 17.33 11.49 -12.76
N VAL A 152 18.34 12.10 -12.11
CA VAL A 152 19.46 11.35 -11.50
C VAL A 152 18.92 10.35 -10.49
N LEU A 153 18.05 10.82 -9.60
CA LEU A 153 17.46 9.98 -8.55
C LEU A 153 16.59 8.84 -9.09
N ALA A 154 15.74 9.12 -10.08
CA ALA A 154 14.89 8.10 -10.69
C ALA A 154 15.72 7.07 -11.50
N ARG A 155 16.77 7.52 -12.19
CA ARG A 155 17.68 6.63 -12.95
C ARG A 155 18.47 5.72 -12.02
N GLU A 156 19.12 6.27 -11.00
CA GLU A 156 19.86 5.48 -10.02
C GLU A 156 18.96 4.46 -9.31
N LEU A 157 17.71 4.81 -9.00
CA LEU A 157 16.77 3.86 -8.40
C LEU A 157 16.41 2.73 -9.38
N ASN A 158 16.16 3.05 -10.66
CA ASN A 158 15.87 2.04 -11.68
C ASN A 158 17.05 1.08 -11.87
N ASP A 159 18.28 1.61 -11.93
CA ASP A 159 19.50 0.82 -12.13
C ASP A 159 19.77 -0.09 -10.92
N MET A 160 19.46 0.37 -9.70
CA MET A 160 19.60 -0.43 -8.48
C MET A 160 18.47 -1.46 -8.29
N SER A 161 17.25 -1.14 -8.73
CA SER A 161 16.05 -1.91 -8.41
C SER A 161 15.98 -3.23 -9.17
N GLN A 162 16.27 -4.33 -8.49
CA GLN A 162 16.22 -5.68 -9.06
C GLN A 162 14.81 -6.22 -9.29
N ALA A 163 13.75 -5.59 -8.79
CA ALA A 163 12.38 -6.09 -8.95
C ALA A 163 11.40 -4.94 -9.28
N ALA A 164 11.83 -4.03 -10.15
CA ALA A 164 10.99 -2.96 -10.64
C ALA A 164 9.79 -3.52 -11.42
N MET A 165 8.58 -3.05 -11.12
CA MET A 165 7.37 -3.49 -11.81
C MET A 165 7.31 -2.91 -13.23
N ILE A 166 7.66 -1.63 -13.39
CA ILE A 166 7.68 -0.92 -14.66
C ILE A 166 9.01 -1.23 -15.36
N PRO A 167 9.01 -1.74 -16.60
CA PRO A 167 10.24 -1.93 -17.37
C PRO A 167 11.04 -0.62 -17.49
N SER A 168 12.34 -0.69 -17.22
CA SER A 168 13.22 0.49 -17.17
C SER A 168 13.07 1.43 -18.38
N PRO A 169 13.00 0.95 -19.65
CA PRO A 169 12.87 1.85 -20.81
C PRO A 169 11.62 2.73 -20.82
N PHE A 170 10.51 2.31 -20.19
CA PHE A 170 9.27 3.10 -20.19
C PHE A 170 9.39 4.37 -19.36
N VAL A 171 10.21 4.35 -18.31
CA VAL A 171 10.53 5.56 -17.54
C VAL A 171 11.78 6.24 -18.13
N GLY A 172 12.81 5.46 -18.47
CA GLY A 172 14.09 5.96 -18.98
C GLY A 172 13.95 6.79 -20.25
N ASN A 173 13.14 6.33 -21.20
CA ASN A 173 12.92 7.04 -22.46
C ASN A 173 12.10 8.33 -22.28
N ALA A 174 11.38 8.48 -21.17
CA ALA A 174 10.62 9.68 -20.85
C ALA A 174 11.51 10.85 -20.38
N PHE A 175 12.71 10.57 -19.86
CA PHE A 175 13.58 11.59 -19.29
C PHE A 175 13.98 12.68 -20.30
N LYS A 176 14.43 12.29 -21.50
CA LYS A 176 14.89 13.26 -22.51
C LYS A 176 13.77 14.19 -23.00
N PRO A 177 12.57 13.70 -23.38
CA PRO A 177 11.44 14.57 -23.71
C PRO A 177 10.99 15.48 -22.56
N ILE A 178 10.93 14.97 -21.33
CA ILE A 178 10.48 15.77 -20.17
C ILE A 178 11.53 16.84 -19.82
N ARG A 179 12.82 16.53 -19.90
CA ARG A 179 13.90 17.52 -19.75
C ARG A 179 13.77 18.65 -20.77
N LYS A 180 13.53 18.32 -22.05
CA LYS A 180 13.32 19.31 -23.10
C LYS A 180 12.12 20.22 -22.78
N LEU A 181 11.03 19.64 -22.28
CA LEU A 181 9.82 20.38 -21.88
C LEU A 181 10.10 21.30 -20.68
N ALA A 182 10.83 20.83 -19.67
CA ALA A 182 11.26 21.64 -18.53
C ALA A 182 12.18 22.80 -18.98
N ASP A 183 13.18 22.53 -19.81
CA ASP A 183 14.11 23.54 -20.32
C ASP A 183 13.39 24.64 -21.13
N GLU A 184 12.41 24.25 -21.97
CA GLU A 184 11.69 25.18 -22.83
C GLU A 184 10.75 26.09 -22.04
N TYR A 185 9.95 25.53 -21.14
CA TYR A 185 8.84 26.24 -20.49
C TYR A 185 9.18 26.80 -19.10
N LEU A 186 10.15 26.23 -18.40
CA LEU A 186 10.47 26.61 -17.01
C LEU A 186 11.78 27.39 -16.90
N LEU A 187 12.79 27.04 -17.71
CA LEU A 187 14.09 27.71 -17.69
C LEU A 187 14.21 28.85 -18.71
N LYS A 188 13.84 28.61 -19.97
CA LYS A 188 14.06 29.58 -21.07
C LYS A 188 12.93 30.58 -21.29
N ARG A 189 11.69 30.20 -20.96
CA ARG A 189 10.48 30.99 -21.25
C ARG A 189 9.57 31.08 -20.02
N ARG A 190 10.11 31.56 -18.91
CA ARG A 190 9.38 31.70 -17.65
C ARG A 190 8.37 32.85 -17.73
N SER A 191 7.19 32.59 -18.26
CA SER A 191 6.02 33.45 -18.08
C SER A 191 4.85 32.63 -17.54
N ASP A 192 4.11 33.19 -16.58
CA ASP A 192 2.96 32.53 -15.95
C ASP A 192 1.94 32.07 -17.01
N ILE A 193 1.79 32.83 -18.10
CA ILE A 193 0.92 32.51 -19.23
C ILE A 193 1.39 31.25 -19.96
N GLN A 194 2.70 31.08 -20.18
CA GLN A 194 3.23 29.89 -20.85
C GLN A 194 3.13 28.64 -19.97
N LEU A 195 3.35 28.78 -18.66
CA LEU A 195 3.15 27.69 -17.70
C LEU A 195 1.67 27.27 -17.63
N GLN A 196 0.75 28.23 -17.64
CA GLN A 196 -0.70 27.95 -17.71
C GLN A 196 -1.07 27.22 -19.00
N ARG A 197 -0.53 27.64 -20.16
CA ARG A 197 -0.76 26.94 -21.44
C ARG A 197 -0.24 25.50 -21.41
N LEU A 198 0.96 25.29 -20.84
CA LEU A 198 1.52 23.95 -20.66
C LEU A 198 0.64 23.10 -19.75
N ALA A 199 0.18 23.65 -18.62
CA ALA A 199 -0.72 22.98 -17.70
C ALA A 199 -2.03 22.57 -18.38
N SER A 200 -2.66 23.46 -19.15
CA SER A 200 -3.86 23.14 -19.93
C SER A 200 -3.60 21.99 -20.90
N LYS A 201 -2.50 22.05 -21.67
CA LYS A 201 -2.14 20.98 -22.62
C LYS A 201 -1.94 19.63 -21.93
N ILE A 202 -1.24 19.60 -20.79
CA ILE A 202 -1.02 18.35 -20.03
C ILE A 202 -2.34 17.81 -19.44
N VAL A 203 -3.21 18.69 -18.94
CA VAL A 203 -4.54 18.31 -18.43
C VAL A 203 -5.41 17.73 -19.55
N GLU A 204 -5.44 18.39 -20.72
CA GLU A 204 -6.14 17.90 -21.92
C GLU A 204 -5.59 16.54 -22.36
N ASN A 205 -4.27 16.40 -22.47
CA ASN A 205 -3.63 15.13 -22.79
C ASN A 205 -4.01 14.03 -21.79
N THR A 206 -4.03 14.33 -20.50
CA THR A 206 -4.40 13.37 -19.44
C THR A 206 -5.88 13.00 -19.54
N ALA A 207 -6.76 13.95 -19.84
CA ALA A 207 -8.20 13.70 -19.96
C ALA A 207 -8.57 12.81 -21.16
N ARG A 208 -7.76 12.81 -22.22
CA ARG A 208 -7.93 11.90 -23.37
C ARG A 208 -7.74 10.45 -22.96
N SER A 209 -8.54 9.57 -23.58
CA SER A 209 -8.42 8.12 -23.39
C SER A 209 -7.02 7.66 -23.81
N PHE A 210 -6.36 6.86 -22.96
CA PHE A 210 -5.03 6.34 -23.26
C PHE A 210 -5.15 5.08 -24.12
N HIS A 211 -5.14 5.27 -25.44
CA HIS A 211 -5.17 4.17 -26.40
C HIS A 211 -3.74 3.75 -26.78
N ILE A 212 -3.48 2.44 -26.81
CA ILE A 212 -2.20 1.86 -27.23
C ILE A 212 -2.45 1.11 -28.55
N PRO A 213 -2.09 1.69 -29.71
CA PRO A 213 -2.24 1.02 -31.00
C PRO A 213 -1.50 -0.32 -31.05
N SER A 214 -2.07 -1.31 -31.74
CA SER A 214 -1.46 -2.63 -31.95
C SER A 214 -0.11 -2.57 -32.68
N SER A 215 0.08 -1.55 -33.52
CA SER A 215 1.32 -1.28 -34.26
C SER A 215 2.40 -0.55 -33.45
N THR A 216 2.13 -0.23 -32.18
CA THR A 216 3.10 0.50 -31.34
C THR A 216 4.30 -0.41 -31.07
N GLU A 217 5.49 0.08 -31.39
CA GLU A 217 6.75 -0.58 -31.01
C GLU A 217 7.21 -0.13 -29.63
N GLY A 218 7.97 -0.97 -28.92
CA GLY A 218 8.46 -0.67 -27.58
C GLY A 218 9.33 0.60 -27.51
N CYS A 219 10.19 0.81 -28.51
CA CYS A 219 11.02 2.01 -28.67
C CYS A 219 10.20 3.31 -28.81
N ASP A 220 8.99 3.21 -29.35
CA ASP A 220 8.12 4.35 -29.66
C ASP A 220 7.01 4.54 -28.62
N PHE A 221 6.76 3.55 -27.76
CA PHE A 221 5.70 3.56 -26.74
C PHE A 221 5.74 4.82 -25.86
N HIS A 222 6.92 5.27 -25.46
CA HIS A 222 7.06 6.46 -24.61
C HIS A 222 6.47 7.73 -25.25
N ARG A 223 6.39 7.80 -26.58
CA ARG A 223 5.87 8.97 -27.32
C ARG A 223 4.37 9.15 -27.11
N LEU A 224 3.65 8.12 -26.66
CA LEU A 224 2.22 8.19 -26.34
C LEU A 224 1.94 9.02 -25.08
N TYR A 225 2.92 9.23 -24.20
CA TYR A 225 2.74 9.94 -22.93
C TYR A 225 3.84 10.96 -22.61
N THR A 226 4.66 11.33 -23.60
CA THR A 226 5.77 12.30 -23.46
C THR A 226 5.83 13.26 -24.64
N GLY A 227 6.69 14.27 -24.55
CA GLY A 227 6.81 15.30 -25.58
C GLY A 227 5.51 16.10 -25.70
N ASP A 228 4.94 16.19 -26.90
CA ASP A 228 3.66 16.88 -27.10
C ASP A 228 2.47 16.15 -26.47
N ASN A 229 2.60 14.85 -26.21
CA ASN A 229 1.59 14.03 -25.56
C ASN A 229 1.86 13.86 -24.06
N THR A 230 2.66 14.74 -23.44
CA THR A 230 3.00 14.61 -22.01
C THR A 230 1.74 14.57 -21.15
N ARG A 231 1.64 13.54 -20.30
CA ARG A 231 0.53 13.31 -19.38
C ARG A 231 0.98 13.41 -17.93
N LEU A 232 0.03 13.59 -17.01
CA LEU A 232 0.30 13.68 -15.57
C LEU A 232 0.84 12.37 -15.00
N GLU A 233 0.38 11.20 -15.47
CA GLU A 233 0.72 9.89 -14.90
C GLU A 233 2.24 9.66 -14.84
N ILE A 234 2.96 9.95 -15.93
CA ILE A 234 4.41 9.77 -16.01
C ILE A 234 5.17 10.72 -15.08
N LEU A 235 4.67 11.95 -14.88
CA LEU A 235 5.27 12.88 -13.92
C LEU A 235 5.13 12.36 -12.50
N GLY A 236 3.94 11.84 -12.16
CA GLY A 236 3.68 11.22 -10.86
C GLY A 236 4.57 10.00 -10.58
N ILE A 237 4.85 9.20 -11.62
CA ILE A 237 5.76 8.05 -11.53
C ILE A 237 7.17 8.54 -11.24
N ILE A 238 7.67 9.54 -11.98
CA ILE A 238 9.01 10.11 -11.77
C ILE A 238 9.14 10.70 -10.37
N PHE A 239 8.15 11.45 -9.88
CA PHE A 239 8.16 11.96 -8.50
C PHE A 239 8.19 10.81 -7.49
N SER A 240 7.40 9.76 -7.70
CA SER A 240 7.38 8.58 -6.82
C SER A 240 8.75 7.91 -6.74
N LEU A 241 9.38 7.67 -7.90
CA LEU A 241 10.72 7.08 -7.99
C LEU A 241 11.79 7.99 -7.34
N ALA A 242 11.78 9.29 -7.64
CA ALA A 242 12.70 10.25 -7.04
C ALA A 242 12.55 10.31 -5.51
N GLY A 243 11.31 10.31 -5.00
CA GLY A 243 11.05 10.25 -3.56
C GLY A 243 11.60 8.97 -2.91
N ARG A 244 11.32 7.81 -3.53
CA ARG A 244 11.79 6.50 -3.05
C ARG A 244 13.31 6.41 -3.01
N SER A 245 14.00 6.94 -4.03
CA SER A 245 15.47 6.89 -4.12
C SER A 245 16.18 7.43 -2.86
N THR A 246 15.58 8.40 -2.18
CA THR A 246 16.16 9.01 -0.98
C THR A 246 16.24 8.06 0.20
N TYR A 247 15.38 7.05 0.24
CA TYR A 247 15.41 5.96 1.22
C TYR A 247 16.52 4.96 0.95
N PHE A 248 17.09 4.94 -0.25
CA PHE A 248 18.24 4.09 -0.60
C PHE A 248 19.57 4.87 -0.57
N GLY A 249 19.57 6.09 -0.01
CA GLY A 249 20.79 6.91 0.07
C GLY A 249 21.36 7.36 -1.28
N LEU A 250 20.59 7.21 -2.37
CA LEU A 250 20.97 7.56 -3.73
C LEU A 250 21.10 9.07 -3.93
N GLY A 251 21.71 9.50 -5.04
CA GLY A 251 22.01 10.90 -5.33
C GLY A 251 23.16 11.42 -4.48
N SER A 252 24.31 10.73 -4.54
CA SER A 252 25.53 11.18 -3.86
C SER A 252 25.88 12.61 -4.29
N GLY A 253 26.20 13.49 -3.34
CA GLY A 253 26.47 14.90 -3.61
C GLY A 253 25.24 15.82 -3.72
N LEU A 254 24.04 15.30 -4.05
CA LEU A 254 22.84 16.14 -4.23
C LEU A 254 22.27 16.73 -2.94
N PHE A 255 22.68 16.17 -1.79
CA PHE A 255 22.18 16.55 -0.46
C PHE A 255 23.31 17.01 0.49
N LEU A 256 24.48 17.41 -0.04
CA LEU A 256 25.68 17.76 0.75
C LEU A 256 25.92 19.26 0.97
N ASN A 257 24.99 20.16 0.63
CA ASN A 257 25.23 21.60 0.77
C ASN A 257 25.32 22.04 2.24
N HIS A 258 26.43 22.71 2.58
CA HIS A 258 26.89 23.04 3.92
C HIS A 258 26.10 24.15 4.66
N ASP A 259 25.16 24.86 4.01
CA ASP A 259 24.46 25.99 4.63
C ASP A 259 22.93 25.85 4.74
N GLU A 260 22.31 24.83 4.12
CA GLU A 260 20.92 24.43 4.40
C GLU A 260 20.74 22.97 3.94
N PRO A 261 20.69 21.99 4.86
CA PRO A 261 20.51 20.61 4.45
C PRO A 261 19.08 20.43 3.91
N ARG A 262 18.93 20.32 2.58
CA ARG A 262 17.72 19.72 1.98
C ARG A 262 17.58 18.33 2.62
N SER A 263 16.71 18.20 3.61
CA SER A 263 16.52 16.93 4.30
C SER A 263 15.98 15.92 3.30
N ARG A 264 16.65 14.77 3.15
CA ARG A 264 16.18 13.64 2.32
C ARG A 264 14.73 13.28 2.64
N ALA A 265 14.35 13.33 3.91
CA ALA A 265 12.99 13.08 4.36
C ALA A 265 12.01 14.17 3.87
N GLN A 266 12.38 15.45 3.95
CA GLN A 266 11.56 16.55 3.43
C GLN A 266 11.40 16.46 1.91
N PHE A 267 12.47 16.10 1.19
CA PHE A 267 12.40 15.87 -0.25
C PHE A 267 11.46 14.71 -0.59
N ALA A 268 11.58 13.58 0.11
CA ALA A 268 10.68 12.44 -0.07
C ALA A 268 9.22 12.82 0.19
N GLN A 269 8.95 13.57 1.26
CA GLN A 269 7.60 14.07 1.57
C GLN A 269 7.07 14.97 0.45
N LYS A 270 7.89 15.89 -0.06
CA LYS A 270 7.53 16.78 -1.18
C LYS A 270 7.19 15.98 -2.44
N MET A 271 8.01 14.97 -2.77
CA MET A 271 7.79 14.09 -3.92
C MET A 271 6.53 13.23 -3.77
N PHE A 272 6.28 12.72 -2.56
CA PHE A 272 5.04 12.00 -2.27
C PHE A 272 3.82 12.86 -2.47
N LEU A 273 3.80 14.07 -1.91
CA LEU A 273 2.70 14.99 -2.07
C LEU A 273 2.47 15.36 -3.54
N ALA A 274 3.53 15.59 -4.31
CA ALA A 274 3.43 15.83 -5.75
C ALA A 274 2.83 14.62 -6.50
N SER A 275 3.31 13.41 -6.20
CA SER A 275 2.80 12.18 -6.81
C SER A 275 1.34 11.90 -6.42
N ASP A 276 0.93 12.22 -5.19
CA ASP A 276 -0.42 11.99 -4.69
C ASP A 276 -1.42 12.98 -5.31
N ILE A 277 -1.05 14.26 -5.40
CA ILE A 277 -1.83 15.26 -6.15
C ILE A 277 -2.01 14.81 -7.61
N THR A 278 -0.92 14.37 -8.23
CA THR A 278 -0.92 13.89 -9.62
C THR A 278 -1.85 12.69 -9.78
N LEU A 279 -1.80 11.74 -8.84
CA LEU A 279 -2.67 10.57 -8.83
C LEU A 279 -4.16 10.94 -8.70
N GLN A 280 -4.50 11.84 -7.77
CA GLN A 280 -5.87 12.30 -7.59
C GLN A 280 -6.40 13.01 -8.85
N LEU A 281 -5.58 13.85 -9.47
CA LEU A 281 -5.89 14.49 -10.75
C LEU A 281 -6.13 13.46 -11.86
N CYS A 282 -5.27 12.45 -12.00
CA CYS A 282 -5.43 11.42 -13.01
C CYS A 282 -6.74 10.65 -12.82
N LYS A 283 -7.09 10.25 -11.59
CA LYS A 283 -8.37 9.58 -11.29
C LYS A 283 -9.60 10.39 -11.68
N MET A 284 -9.53 11.73 -11.61
CA MET A 284 -10.63 12.61 -12.05
C MET A 284 -10.66 12.77 -13.58
N LEU A 285 -9.49 12.80 -14.22
CA LEU A 285 -9.35 13.19 -15.62
C LEU A 285 -9.47 12.00 -16.58
N THR A 286 -8.87 10.86 -16.28
CA THR A 286 -8.70 9.75 -17.23
C THR A 286 -9.47 8.50 -16.79
N PRO A 287 -9.99 7.67 -17.71
CA PRO A 287 -10.39 6.32 -17.36
C PRO A 287 -9.18 5.49 -16.92
N ASN A 288 -9.46 4.38 -16.24
CA ASN A 288 -8.42 3.45 -15.81
C ASN A 288 -7.60 2.94 -17.01
N ASN A 289 -6.27 3.03 -16.89
CA ASN A 289 -5.31 2.69 -17.94
C ASN A 289 -3.98 2.25 -17.31
N ASP A 290 -3.08 1.66 -18.11
CA ASP A 290 -1.81 1.11 -17.64
C ASP A 290 -0.97 2.13 -16.85
N LEU A 291 -0.80 3.38 -17.34
CA LEU A 291 0.00 4.40 -16.66
C LEU A 291 -0.59 4.81 -15.31
N LEU A 292 -1.92 4.88 -15.20
CA LEU A 292 -2.58 5.19 -13.93
C LEU A 292 -2.33 4.09 -12.89
N VAL A 293 -2.43 2.82 -13.30
CA VAL A 293 -2.18 1.70 -12.37
C VAL A 293 -0.71 1.61 -12.00
N TRP A 294 0.21 1.97 -12.90
CA TRP A 294 1.64 2.07 -12.60
C TRP A 294 1.93 3.19 -11.60
N LEU A 295 1.31 4.37 -11.77
CA LEU A 295 1.38 5.46 -10.81
C LEU A 295 0.83 5.04 -9.44
N LEU A 296 -0.33 4.38 -9.39
CA LEU A 296 -0.91 3.85 -8.17
C LEU A 296 0.06 2.92 -7.43
N TYR A 297 0.71 2.01 -8.16
CA TYR A 297 1.69 1.08 -7.61
C TYR A 297 2.89 1.81 -7.02
N GLU A 298 3.52 2.72 -7.78
CA GLU A 298 4.71 3.45 -7.34
C GLU A 298 4.42 4.40 -6.16
N ASN A 299 3.27 5.09 -6.21
CA ASN A 299 2.82 5.94 -5.12
C ASN A 299 2.52 5.15 -3.84
N MET A 300 1.94 3.94 -3.95
CA MET A 300 1.72 3.06 -2.80
C MET A 300 3.04 2.63 -2.15
N LEU A 301 4.06 2.33 -2.94
CA LEU A 301 5.39 2.00 -2.43
C LEU A 301 6.03 3.20 -1.71
N LEU A 302 5.97 4.39 -2.29
CA LEU A 302 6.47 5.60 -1.63
C LEU A 302 5.71 5.93 -0.33
N SER A 303 4.38 5.84 -0.37
CA SER A 303 3.50 6.03 0.79
C SER A 303 3.88 5.09 1.93
N SER A 304 4.25 3.84 1.61
CA SER A 304 4.66 2.84 2.60
C SER A 304 5.98 3.22 3.29
N MET A 305 6.94 3.78 2.54
CA MET A 305 8.22 4.22 3.07
C MET A 305 8.08 5.46 3.98
N ILE A 306 7.11 6.33 3.68
CA ILE A 306 6.88 7.57 4.43
C ILE A 306 6.10 7.31 5.72
N HIS A 307 4.98 6.60 5.64
CA HIS A 307 4.11 6.40 6.79
C HIS A 307 4.48 5.20 7.67
N GLY A 308 5.46 4.40 7.24
CA GLY A 308 5.88 3.20 7.94
C GLY A 308 4.96 2.00 7.69
N ASP A 309 5.40 0.84 8.14
CA ASP A 309 4.81 -0.42 7.68
C ASP A 309 3.45 -0.75 8.30
N SER A 310 3.18 -0.17 9.46
CA SER A 310 1.95 -0.33 10.25
C SER A 310 0.83 0.65 9.89
N SER A 311 1.06 1.57 8.95
CA SER A 311 0.07 2.59 8.58
C SER A 311 -1.15 2.00 7.86
N GLU A 312 -2.35 2.40 8.30
CA GLU A 312 -3.62 2.02 7.65
C GLU A 312 -3.72 2.56 6.22
N VAL A 313 -3.01 3.65 5.91
CA VAL A 313 -2.94 4.25 4.57
C VAL A 313 -2.49 3.23 3.53
N LYS A 314 -1.53 2.35 3.90
CA LYS A 314 -1.02 1.29 3.03
C LYS A 314 -2.14 0.33 2.61
N TRP A 315 -2.97 -0.10 3.56
CA TRP A 315 -4.06 -1.04 3.28
C TRP A 315 -5.14 -0.43 2.39
N HIS A 316 -5.49 0.84 2.61
CA HIS A 316 -6.44 1.56 1.77
C HIS A 316 -5.92 1.70 0.34
N ARG A 317 -4.65 2.09 0.16
CA ARG A 317 -4.02 2.20 -1.17
C ARG A 317 -3.92 0.84 -1.87
N LEU A 318 -3.66 -0.24 -1.15
CA LEU A 318 -3.72 -1.59 -1.71
C LEU A 318 -5.12 -1.95 -2.20
N GLY A 319 -6.17 -1.60 -1.44
CA GLY A 319 -7.56 -1.79 -1.85
C GLY A 319 -7.88 -1.07 -3.16
N ASP A 320 -7.44 0.17 -3.28
CA ASP A 320 -7.57 0.98 -4.47
C ASP A 320 -6.75 0.42 -5.67
N LEU A 321 -5.50 0.00 -5.44
CA LEU A 321 -4.68 -0.69 -6.45
C LEU A 321 -5.37 -1.98 -6.94
N SER A 322 -5.85 -2.82 -6.04
CA SER A 322 -6.53 -4.08 -6.41
C SER A 322 -7.79 -3.81 -7.24
N THR A 323 -8.57 -2.79 -6.88
CA THR A 323 -9.76 -2.37 -7.65
C THR A 323 -9.37 -1.95 -9.06
N ASN A 324 -8.34 -1.12 -9.22
CA ASN A 324 -7.90 -0.67 -10.54
C ASN A 324 -7.24 -1.79 -11.37
N ILE A 325 -6.63 -2.80 -10.74
CA ILE A 325 -6.16 -4.02 -11.42
C ILE A 325 -7.33 -4.84 -11.97
N PHE A 326 -8.41 -4.98 -11.19
CA PHE A 326 -9.63 -5.66 -11.66
C PHE A 326 -10.30 -4.89 -12.78
N THR A 327 -10.47 -3.57 -12.63
CA THR A 327 -11.02 -2.68 -13.66
C THR A 327 -10.19 -2.69 -14.95
N LEU A 328 -8.86 -2.78 -14.86
CA LEU A 328 -7.97 -2.88 -16.04
C LEU A 328 -8.07 -4.26 -16.72
N GLY A 329 -8.52 -5.29 -16.00
CA GLY A 329 -8.48 -6.67 -16.47
C GLY A 329 -7.10 -7.33 -16.37
N ALA A 330 -6.13 -6.73 -15.66
CA ALA A 330 -4.76 -7.24 -15.58
C ALA A 330 -4.62 -8.55 -14.77
N HIS A 331 -5.67 -8.93 -14.02
CA HIS A 331 -5.79 -10.21 -13.34
C HIS A 331 -6.17 -11.37 -14.27
N ARG A 332 -6.46 -11.07 -15.54
CA ARG A 332 -6.80 -12.05 -16.55
C ARG A 332 -5.69 -12.25 -17.58
N GLU A 333 -5.60 -13.46 -18.10
CA GLU A 333 -4.83 -13.71 -19.31
C GLU A 333 -5.45 -12.96 -20.49
N VAL A 334 -4.57 -12.31 -21.26
CA VAL A 334 -4.98 -11.45 -22.36
C VAL A 334 -5.20 -12.32 -23.58
N LYS A 335 -6.41 -12.25 -24.15
CA LYS A 335 -6.75 -12.98 -25.37
C LYS A 335 -5.95 -12.45 -26.56
N PRO A 336 -5.54 -13.32 -27.52
CA PRO A 336 -4.86 -12.89 -28.74
C PRO A 336 -5.63 -11.83 -29.56
N SER A 337 -6.97 -11.83 -29.47
CA SER A 337 -7.84 -10.88 -30.16
C SER A 337 -7.88 -9.48 -29.54
N SER A 338 -7.15 -9.21 -28.45
CA SER A 338 -7.19 -7.93 -27.73
C SER A 338 -6.57 -6.75 -28.50
N GLY A 339 -5.73 -7.01 -29.52
CA GLY A 339 -5.00 -5.98 -30.25
C GLY A 339 -3.91 -5.28 -29.44
N LEU A 340 -3.63 -5.71 -28.21
CA LEU A 340 -2.56 -5.12 -27.39
C LEU A 340 -1.18 -5.62 -27.84
N PRO A 341 -0.16 -4.74 -27.93
CA PRO A 341 1.21 -5.18 -28.16
C PRO A 341 1.69 -6.16 -27.08
N ARG A 342 2.45 -7.18 -27.49
CA ARG A 342 2.91 -8.26 -26.60
C ARG A 342 3.71 -7.75 -25.38
N PHE A 343 4.49 -6.69 -25.54
CA PHE A 343 5.24 -6.09 -24.43
C PHE A 343 4.33 -5.47 -23.36
N ILE A 344 3.14 -4.96 -23.72
CA ILE A 344 2.15 -4.48 -22.75
C ILE A 344 1.52 -5.66 -22.02
N ILE A 345 1.23 -6.75 -22.73
CA ILE A 345 0.69 -7.98 -22.11
C ILE A 345 1.67 -8.50 -21.04
N GLU A 346 2.95 -8.63 -21.39
CA GLU A 346 3.98 -9.05 -20.42
C GLU A 346 4.16 -8.03 -19.28
N THR A 347 4.01 -6.73 -19.55
CA THR A 347 4.03 -5.71 -18.49
C THR A 347 2.84 -5.83 -17.54
N ARG A 348 1.65 -6.17 -18.03
CA ARG A 348 0.46 -6.43 -17.19
C ARG A 348 0.64 -7.67 -16.31
N LYS A 349 1.31 -8.73 -16.81
CA LYS A 349 1.71 -9.88 -15.99
C LYS A 349 2.67 -9.47 -14.87
N ARG A 350 3.68 -8.64 -15.17
CA ARG A 350 4.59 -8.07 -14.15
C ARG A 350 3.83 -7.25 -13.10
N LEU A 351 2.89 -6.41 -13.53
CA LEU A 351 2.03 -5.62 -12.65
C LEU A 351 1.21 -6.51 -11.71
N PHE A 352 0.49 -7.49 -12.26
CA PHE A 352 -0.33 -8.40 -11.46
C PHE A 352 0.53 -9.20 -10.48
N ALA A 353 1.62 -9.82 -10.95
CA ALA A 353 2.52 -10.62 -10.14
C ALA A 353 3.12 -9.81 -8.96
N SER A 354 3.59 -8.59 -9.24
CA SER A 354 4.16 -7.70 -8.23
C SER A 354 3.11 -7.24 -7.21
N SER A 355 1.91 -6.90 -7.67
CA SER A 355 0.80 -6.47 -6.83
C SER A 355 0.26 -7.61 -5.97
N TYR A 356 0.19 -8.82 -6.52
CA TYR A 356 -0.21 -10.03 -5.80
C TYR A 356 0.75 -10.31 -4.65
N ARG A 357 2.07 -10.22 -4.87
CA ARG A 357 3.05 -10.34 -3.78
C ARG A 357 2.89 -9.26 -2.71
N LEU A 358 2.57 -8.02 -3.08
CA LEU A 358 2.32 -6.95 -2.10
C LEU A 358 1.08 -7.26 -1.25
N ASP A 359 0.01 -7.71 -1.90
CA ASP A 359 -1.23 -8.12 -1.24
C ASP A 359 -0.99 -9.18 -0.17
N LYS A 360 -0.26 -10.26 -0.50
CA LYS A 360 -0.01 -11.37 0.45
C LYS A 360 0.86 -10.96 1.62
N ASN A 361 1.88 -10.15 1.36
CA ASN A 361 2.74 -9.66 2.44
C ASN A 361 1.94 -8.78 3.41
N ILE A 362 1.12 -7.86 2.89
CA ILE A 362 0.31 -6.99 3.74
C ILE A 362 -0.79 -7.77 4.47
N ALA A 363 -1.45 -8.71 3.78
CA ALA A 363 -2.43 -9.63 4.37
C ALA A 363 -1.82 -10.43 5.53
N THR A 364 -0.61 -10.97 5.35
CA THR A 364 0.10 -11.69 6.42
C THR A 364 0.43 -10.76 7.59
N SER A 365 1.05 -9.61 7.33
CA SER A 365 1.53 -8.73 8.39
C SER A 365 0.40 -8.12 9.22
N LEU A 366 -0.75 -7.86 8.61
CA LEU A 366 -1.91 -7.26 9.28
C LEU A 366 -2.95 -8.29 9.74
N ASP A 367 -2.71 -9.59 9.48
CA ASP A 367 -3.69 -10.66 9.66
C ASP A 367 -5.05 -10.33 9.02
N ARG A 368 -5.02 -9.93 7.74
CA ARG A 368 -6.18 -9.53 6.94
C ARG A 368 -6.38 -10.46 5.75
N PRO A 369 -7.62 -10.64 5.26
CA PRO A 369 -7.85 -11.42 4.04
C PRO A 369 -7.13 -10.82 2.82
N PRO A 370 -6.46 -11.64 1.99
CA PRO A 370 -5.94 -11.19 0.69
C PRO A 370 -7.04 -10.62 -0.21
N ARG A 371 -6.74 -9.56 -0.96
CA ARG A 371 -7.68 -8.89 -1.88
C ARG A 371 -7.57 -9.42 -3.30
N LEU A 372 -6.38 -9.82 -3.73
CA LEU A 372 -6.12 -10.35 -5.07
C LEU A 372 -6.13 -11.88 -5.00
N SER A 373 -7.30 -12.52 -4.99
CA SER A 373 -7.34 -13.98 -4.87
C SER A 373 -6.95 -14.70 -6.16
N PHE A 374 -6.17 -15.77 -6.04
CA PHE A 374 -5.85 -16.65 -7.17
C PHE A 374 -7.10 -17.30 -7.77
N ARG A 375 -8.15 -17.58 -6.98
CA ARG A 375 -9.39 -18.23 -7.47
C ARG A 375 -10.15 -17.41 -8.51
N HIS A 376 -9.92 -16.10 -8.53
CA HIS A 376 -10.60 -15.17 -9.44
C HIS A 376 -9.66 -14.64 -10.53
N SER A 377 -8.45 -15.18 -10.63
CA SER A 377 -7.39 -14.69 -11.50
C SER A 377 -6.82 -15.86 -12.32
N ASP A 378 -6.52 -15.61 -13.60
CA ASP A 378 -5.88 -16.58 -14.50
C ASP A 378 -4.65 -16.00 -15.21
N CYS A 379 -4.20 -14.81 -14.78
CA CYS A 379 -2.98 -14.17 -15.27
C CYS A 379 -1.74 -15.04 -15.02
N GLY A 380 -1.02 -15.37 -16.10
CA GLY A 380 0.18 -16.18 -16.07
C GLY A 380 1.40 -15.46 -15.48
N LEU A 381 2.47 -16.24 -15.25
CA LEU A 381 3.77 -15.71 -14.87
C LEU A 381 4.35 -14.84 -16.00
N PRO A 382 4.98 -13.68 -15.70
CA PRO A 382 5.73 -12.93 -16.70
C PRO A 382 6.94 -13.74 -17.17
N LEU A 383 7.37 -13.56 -18.41
CA LEU A 383 8.58 -14.20 -18.93
C LEU A 383 9.84 -13.61 -18.30
N ALA A 384 10.85 -14.47 -18.10
CA ALA A 384 12.20 -14.05 -17.73
C ALA A 384 12.94 -13.50 -18.96
N ILE A 385 12.68 -12.22 -19.28
CA ILE A 385 13.37 -11.48 -20.34
C ILE A 385 13.96 -10.14 -19.83
N SER A 386 15.06 -9.70 -20.45
CA SER A 386 15.73 -8.43 -20.12
C SER A 386 14.79 -7.24 -20.28
N ASP A 387 14.91 -6.23 -19.40
CA ASP A 387 14.13 -5.00 -19.49
C ASP A 387 14.43 -4.19 -20.76
N ASP A 388 15.65 -4.28 -21.30
CA ASP A 388 16.05 -3.52 -22.49
C ASP A 388 15.18 -3.82 -23.72
N VAL A 389 14.66 -5.05 -23.81
CA VAL A 389 13.84 -5.48 -24.95
C VAL A 389 12.47 -4.80 -24.98
N TYR A 390 11.99 -4.30 -23.84
CA TYR A 390 10.73 -3.52 -23.77
C TYR A 390 10.87 -2.16 -24.46
N GLY A 391 12.09 -1.62 -24.57
CA GLY A 391 12.39 -0.40 -25.30
C GLY A 391 12.87 -0.63 -26.73
N ALA A 392 12.81 -1.87 -27.23
CA ALA A 392 13.30 -2.25 -28.55
C ALA A 392 12.15 -2.38 -29.58
N SER A 393 12.47 -2.86 -30.78
CA SER A 393 11.48 -3.19 -31.81
C SER A 393 10.68 -4.45 -31.44
N SER A 394 9.48 -4.60 -31.99
CA SER A 394 8.62 -5.76 -31.73
C SER A 394 9.32 -7.09 -32.08
N ALA A 395 10.11 -7.12 -33.17
CA ALA A 395 10.87 -8.31 -33.56
C ALA A 395 11.93 -8.70 -32.52
N ALA A 396 12.65 -7.73 -31.93
CA ALA A 396 13.63 -8.01 -30.88
C ALA A 396 12.95 -8.49 -29.59
N PHE A 397 11.78 -7.94 -29.26
CA PHE A 397 10.97 -8.39 -28.14
C PHE A 397 10.48 -9.84 -28.34
N ASP A 398 9.93 -10.16 -29.50
CA ASP A 398 9.44 -11.49 -29.82
C ASP A 398 10.57 -12.54 -29.79
N GLN A 399 11.74 -12.19 -30.33
CA GLN A 399 12.93 -13.05 -30.24
C GLN A 399 13.34 -13.30 -28.79
N ALA A 400 13.27 -12.29 -27.91
CA ALA A 400 13.57 -12.48 -26.50
C ALA A 400 12.58 -13.43 -25.82
N CYS A 401 11.30 -13.36 -26.19
CA CYS A 401 10.27 -14.27 -25.70
C CYS A 401 10.45 -15.72 -26.15
N GLU A 402 11.24 -15.99 -27.19
CA GLU A 402 11.60 -17.35 -27.62
C GLU A 402 12.82 -17.91 -26.86
N ASN A 403 13.59 -17.06 -26.18
CA ASN A 403 14.82 -17.43 -25.46
C ASN A 403 14.58 -17.80 -23.99
N VAL A 404 13.44 -18.47 -23.73
CA VAL A 404 13.04 -18.95 -22.40
C VAL A 404 12.70 -20.44 -22.46
N ASP A 405 12.80 -21.14 -21.33
CA ASP A 405 12.39 -22.53 -21.20
C ASP A 405 10.86 -22.70 -21.11
N GLN A 406 10.40 -23.94 -20.93
CA GLN A 406 8.97 -24.28 -20.85
C GLN A 406 8.26 -23.65 -19.65
N ASP A 407 8.99 -23.36 -18.57
CA ASP A 407 8.47 -22.68 -17.39
C ASP A 407 8.55 -21.15 -17.53
N GLY A 408 9.22 -20.64 -18.57
CA GLY A 408 9.42 -19.22 -18.86
C GLY A 408 10.64 -18.59 -18.18
N TRP A 409 11.62 -19.39 -17.74
CA TRP A 409 12.92 -18.92 -17.26
C TRP A 409 13.91 -18.69 -18.40
N SER A 410 14.86 -17.77 -18.22
CA SER A 410 15.90 -17.51 -19.21
C SER A 410 16.78 -18.76 -19.43
N LEU A 411 17.05 -19.08 -20.69
CA LEU A 411 17.97 -20.17 -21.06
C LEU A 411 19.44 -19.86 -20.68
N LYS A 412 19.76 -18.58 -20.46
CA LYS A 412 21.08 -18.12 -20.02
C LYS A 412 21.07 -17.85 -18.51
N PRO A 413 22.16 -18.15 -17.79
CA PRO A 413 22.29 -17.87 -16.37
C PRO A 413 22.57 -16.37 -16.13
N VAL A 414 21.57 -15.53 -16.36
CA VAL A 414 21.63 -14.08 -16.21
C VAL A 414 20.55 -13.62 -15.25
N TYR A 415 20.88 -12.65 -14.39
CA TYR A 415 19.89 -12.04 -13.51
C TYR A 415 19.07 -11.00 -14.27
N GLN A 416 17.75 -11.14 -14.21
CA GLN A 416 16.82 -10.20 -14.82
C GLN A 416 15.75 -9.77 -13.81
N THR A 417 15.22 -8.57 -14.00
CA THR A 417 14.16 -8.02 -13.13
C THR A 417 12.97 -8.95 -12.99
N SER A 418 12.57 -9.59 -14.10
CA SER A 418 11.47 -10.55 -14.15
C SER A 418 11.71 -11.82 -13.34
N ASP A 419 12.96 -12.27 -13.17
CA ASP A 419 13.25 -13.49 -12.39
C ASP A 419 12.77 -13.34 -10.95
N TRP A 420 13.03 -12.18 -10.38
CA TRP A 420 12.64 -11.85 -9.03
C TRP A 420 11.14 -11.66 -8.87
N ILE A 421 10.46 -11.06 -9.86
CA ILE A 421 9.00 -10.93 -9.87
C ILE A 421 8.36 -12.32 -9.91
N ARG A 422 8.88 -13.22 -10.77
CA ARG A 422 8.42 -14.60 -10.89
C ARG A 422 8.59 -15.36 -9.58
N ALA A 423 9.81 -15.40 -9.03
CA ALA A 423 10.11 -16.10 -7.79
C ALA A 423 9.24 -15.63 -6.62
N ARG A 424 9.03 -14.31 -6.51
CA ARG A 424 8.19 -13.67 -5.48
C ARG A 424 6.71 -14.00 -5.66
N TYR A 425 6.21 -14.04 -6.89
CA TYR A 425 4.84 -14.42 -7.18
C TYR A 425 4.58 -15.89 -6.83
N ILE A 426 5.44 -16.81 -7.29
CA ILE A 426 5.36 -18.24 -6.97
C ILE A 426 5.36 -18.45 -5.46
N ASN A 427 6.26 -17.79 -4.72
CA ASN A 427 6.28 -17.90 -3.27
C ASN A 427 4.97 -17.40 -2.62
N SER A 428 4.35 -16.37 -3.21
CA SER A 428 3.11 -15.78 -2.72
C SER A 428 1.88 -16.63 -3.01
N THR A 429 1.90 -17.55 -3.97
CA THR A 429 0.76 -18.47 -4.18
C THR A 429 0.66 -19.46 -3.01
N PHE A 430 1.79 -20.00 -2.56
CA PHE A 430 1.83 -20.79 -1.33
C PHE A 430 1.40 -19.98 -0.10
N ARG A 431 1.80 -18.71 -0.02
CA ARG A 431 1.34 -17.83 1.07
C ARG A 431 -0.19 -17.73 1.12
N GLU A 432 -0.87 -17.62 -0.02
CA GLU A 432 -2.33 -17.59 -0.05
C GLU A 432 -2.93 -18.90 0.48
N GLU A 433 -2.41 -20.06 0.07
CA GLU A 433 -2.83 -21.37 0.60
C GLU A 433 -2.66 -21.45 2.14
N ILE A 434 -1.52 -21.00 2.65
CA ILE A 434 -1.23 -20.99 4.09
C ILE A 434 -2.22 -20.10 4.85
N LEU A 435 -2.52 -18.91 4.34
CA LEU A 435 -3.49 -17.98 4.94
C LEU A 435 -4.91 -18.57 4.96
N GLU A 436 -5.29 -19.34 3.94
CA GLU A 436 -6.56 -20.06 3.95
C GLU A 436 -6.60 -21.15 5.01
N MET A 437 -5.51 -21.91 5.16
CA MET A 437 -5.36 -22.92 6.21
C MET A 437 -5.41 -22.29 7.60
N ALA A 438 -4.89 -21.07 7.77
CA ALA A 438 -4.91 -20.36 9.04
C ALA A 438 -6.33 -20.09 9.56
N VAL A 439 -7.35 -20.00 8.70
CA VAL A 439 -8.75 -19.74 9.11
C VAL A 439 -9.55 -21.04 9.32
N ARG A 440 -9.08 -22.18 8.79
CA ARG A 440 -9.79 -23.45 8.91
C ARG A 440 -9.85 -23.96 10.35
N THR A 441 -10.89 -24.74 10.63
CA THR A 441 -11.03 -25.49 11.89
C THR A 441 -9.94 -26.56 11.99
N PRO A 442 -9.28 -26.70 13.15
CA PRO A 442 -8.25 -27.72 13.32
C PRO A 442 -8.80 -29.13 13.07
N SER A 443 -8.15 -29.86 12.17
CA SER A 443 -8.39 -31.27 11.86
C SER A 443 -7.08 -31.97 11.46
N PRO A 444 -6.96 -33.30 11.63
CA PRO A 444 -5.80 -34.05 11.16
C PRO A 444 -5.54 -33.85 9.65
N GLU A 445 -6.60 -33.74 8.85
CA GLU A 445 -6.52 -33.46 7.42
C GLU A 445 -5.93 -32.08 7.13
N ALA A 446 -6.31 -31.07 7.92
CA ALA A 446 -5.74 -29.73 7.80
C ALA A 446 -4.25 -29.70 8.18
N ALA A 447 -3.83 -30.47 9.18
CA ALA A 447 -2.41 -30.64 9.51
C ALA A 447 -1.64 -31.35 8.38
N ALA A 448 -2.22 -32.39 7.78
CA ALA A 448 -1.63 -33.06 6.62
C ALA A 448 -1.47 -32.12 5.42
N GLN A 449 -2.47 -31.27 5.16
CA GLN A 449 -2.40 -30.25 4.12
C GLN A 449 -1.31 -29.20 4.39
N LEU A 450 -1.14 -28.76 5.64
CA LEU A 450 -0.04 -27.85 6.00
C LEU A 450 1.34 -28.45 5.72
N ASN A 451 1.54 -29.73 6.08
CA ASN A 451 2.77 -30.45 5.78
C ASN A 451 2.98 -30.63 4.26
N ASP A 452 1.91 -30.90 3.50
CA ASP A 452 1.97 -30.96 2.04
C ASP A 452 2.38 -29.61 1.43
N ILE A 453 1.83 -28.50 1.92
CA ILE A 453 2.24 -27.15 1.48
C ILE A 453 3.73 -26.93 1.76
N SER A 454 4.22 -27.25 2.97
CA SER A 454 5.65 -27.11 3.31
C SER A 454 6.55 -27.93 2.37
N ARG A 455 6.18 -29.19 2.09
CA ARG A 455 6.89 -30.04 1.13
C ARG A 455 6.92 -29.41 -0.28
N ARG A 456 5.78 -28.94 -0.80
CA ARG A 456 5.70 -28.31 -2.13
C ARG A 456 6.48 -27.00 -2.20
N CYS A 457 6.47 -26.20 -1.14
CA CYS A 457 7.31 -24.99 -1.04
C CYS A 457 8.79 -25.34 -1.23
N LYS A 458 9.27 -26.36 -0.51
CA LYS A 458 10.66 -26.82 -0.58
C LYS A 458 11.03 -27.34 -1.96
N GLU A 459 10.23 -28.25 -2.51
CA GLU A 459 10.43 -28.80 -3.86
C GLU A 459 10.47 -27.68 -4.91
N LYS A 460 9.58 -26.68 -4.77
CA LYS A 460 9.55 -25.56 -5.71
C LYS A 460 10.79 -24.67 -5.59
N TRP A 461 11.23 -24.36 -4.36
CA TRP A 461 12.49 -23.63 -4.14
C TRP A 461 13.70 -24.37 -4.73
N GLU A 462 13.77 -25.68 -4.53
CA GLU A 462 14.86 -26.52 -5.05
C GLU A 462 14.86 -26.61 -6.59
N SER A 463 13.69 -26.46 -7.22
CA SER A 463 13.53 -26.46 -8.69
C SER A 463 13.99 -25.16 -9.38
N TYR A 464 14.26 -24.07 -8.64
CA TYR A 464 14.68 -22.81 -9.25
C TYR A 464 16.03 -22.94 -9.95
N PRO A 465 16.26 -22.16 -11.05
CA PRO A 465 17.56 -22.08 -11.68
C PRO A 465 18.68 -21.88 -10.65
N ALA A 466 19.78 -22.62 -10.79
CA ALA A 466 20.81 -22.70 -9.75
C ALA A 466 21.37 -21.32 -9.35
N HIS A 467 21.51 -20.40 -10.30
CA HIS A 467 21.99 -19.03 -10.04
C HIS A 467 20.99 -18.16 -9.26
N LEU A 468 19.70 -18.53 -9.20
CA LEU A 468 18.67 -17.82 -8.44
C LEU A 468 18.48 -18.37 -7.01
N ARG A 469 19.27 -19.37 -6.61
CA ARG A 469 19.25 -19.95 -5.27
C ARG A 469 20.38 -19.39 -4.42
N MET A 470 20.06 -19.04 -3.17
CA MET A 470 21.06 -18.53 -2.22
C MET A 470 22.13 -19.60 -1.92
N VAL A 471 23.40 -19.20 -1.96
CA VAL A 471 24.54 -20.01 -1.53
C VAL A 471 25.24 -19.37 -0.31
N PRO A 472 25.96 -20.13 0.53
CA PRO A 472 26.59 -19.57 1.74
C PRO A 472 27.65 -18.49 1.48
N HIS A 473 28.21 -18.42 0.27
CA HIS A 473 29.34 -17.55 -0.08
C HIS A 473 28.97 -16.42 -1.06
N ILE A 474 27.70 -16.03 -1.16
CA ILE A 474 27.21 -15.00 -2.13
C ILE A 474 27.92 -13.64 -2.07
N TRP A 475 28.63 -13.32 -0.99
CA TRP A 475 29.38 -12.07 -0.84
C TRP A 475 30.81 -12.16 -1.35
N ASN A 476 31.31 -13.37 -1.61
CA ASN A 476 32.64 -13.61 -2.15
C ASN A 476 32.65 -13.62 -3.68
N ASP A 477 31.46 -13.63 -4.30
CA ASP A 477 31.29 -13.59 -5.74
C ASP A 477 31.31 -12.14 -6.24
N ASP A 478 31.73 -11.91 -7.49
CA ASP A 478 31.72 -10.59 -8.17
C ASP A 478 30.29 -10.07 -8.49
N ALA A 479 29.25 -10.66 -7.91
CA ALA A 479 27.87 -10.28 -8.16
C ALA A 479 27.54 -8.90 -7.56
N PRO A 480 26.68 -8.09 -8.21
CA PRO A 480 26.24 -6.82 -7.64
C PRO A 480 25.57 -7.01 -6.27
N VAL A 481 25.85 -6.12 -5.31
CA VAL A 481 25.29 -6.19 -3.94
C VAL A 481 23.76 -6.30 -3.94
N ALA A 482 23.08 -5.64 -4.89
CA ALA A 482 21.63 -5.72 -5.04
C ALA A 482 21.15 -7.13 -5.42
N VAL A 483 21.89 -7.86 -6.24
CA VAL A 483 21.60 -9.27 -6.60
C VAL A 483 21.78 -10.16 -5.38
N SER A 484 22.89 -10.03 -4.65
CA SER A 484 23.14 -10.81 -3.42
C SER A 484 22.05 -10.57 -2.37
N LEU A 485 21.62 -9.31 -2.19
CA LEU A 485 20.45 -9.00 -1.34
C LEU A 485 19.21 -9.75 -1.82
N MET A 486 18.93 -9.75 -3.12
CA MET A 486 17.75 -10.41 -3.68
C MET A 486 17.75 -11.92 -3.47
N LEU A 487 18.90 -12.59 -3.64
CA LEU A 487 19.06 -14.02 -3.34
C LEU A 487 18.71 -14.32 -1.88
N VAL A 488 19.24 -13.53 -0.95
CA VAL A 488 18.92 -13.69 0.49
C VAL A 488 17.44 -13.42 0.75
N THR A 489 16.86 -12.36 0.19
CA THR A 489 15.45 -12.05 0.41
C THR A 489 14.51 -13.10 -0.19
N ALA A 490 14.88 -13.74 -1.29
CA ALA A 490 14.14 -14.83 -1.89
C ALA A 490 14.18 -16.08 -0.98
N TYR A 491 15.35 -16.38 -0.42
CA TYR A 491 15.50 -17.48 0.53
C TYR A 491 14.70 -17.24 1.82
N LEU A 492 14.80 -16.04 2.39
CA LEU A 492 14.00 -15.64 3.56
C LEU A 492 12.49 -15.72 3.30
N ALA A 493 12.03 -15.35 2.10
CA ALA A 493 10.61 -15.44 1.75
C ALA A 493 10.10 -16.89 1.70
N TYR A 494 10.94 -17.83 1.25
CA TYR A 494 10.69 -19.27 1.32
C TYR A 494 10.62 -19.74 2.78
N LEU A 495 11.64 -19.41 3.58
CA LEU A 495 11.68 -19.80 5.01
C LEU A 495 10.50 -19.22 5.80
N ASP A 496 10.03 -18.01 5.47
CA ASP A 496 8.89 -17.38 6.13
C ASP A 496 7.57 -18.14 5.89
N ASN A 497 7.39 -18.74 4.70
CA ASN A 497 6.25 -19.64 4.48
C ASN A 497 6.31 -20.85 5.42
N ASP A 498 7.48 -21.47 5.55
CA ASP A 498 7.66 -22.62 6.44
C ASP A 498 7.51 -22.23 7.92
N LEU A 499 8.05 -21.08 8.33
CA LEU A 499 7.85 -20.53 9.68
C LEU A 499 6.37 -20.40 10.03
N ILE A 500 5.55 -19.82 9.14
CA ILE A 500 4.10 -19.67 9.38
C ILE A 500 3.42 -21.04 9.46
N ILE A 501 3.80 -21.99 8.60
CA ILE A 501 3.28 -23.36 8.65
C ILE A 501 3.61 -24.01 10.00
N GLN A 502 4.88 -23.97 10.43
CA GLN A 502 5.30 -24.55 11.70
C GLN A 502 4.62 -23.88 12.89
N LYS A 503 4.43 -22.54 12.86
CA LYS A 503 3.63 -21.83 13.88
C LYS A 503 2.20 -22.35 13.96
N LEU A 504 1.55 -22.58 12.82
CA LEU A 504 0.19 -23.14 12.79
C LEU A 504 0.17 -24.58 13.31
N LEU A 505 1.13 -25.42 12.91
CA LEU A 505 1.25 -26.81 13.36
C LEU A 505 1.43 -26.91 14.89
N VAL A 506 2.35 -26.12 15.46
CA VAL A 506 2.59 -26.10 16.91
C VAL A 506 1.38 -25.51 17.65
N GLY A 507 0.89 -24.35 17.21
CA GLY A 507 -0.15 -23.60 17.93
C GLY A 507 -1.55 -24.22 17.86
N LYS A 508 -1.94 -24.80 16.72
CA LYS A 508 -3.29 -25.35 16.52
C LYS A 508 -3.36 -26.87 16.58
N TYR A 509 -2.26 -27.56 16.32
CA TYR A 509 -2.23 -29.02 16.16
C TYR A 509 -1.27 -29.72 17.13
N GLN A 510 -0.70 -28.99 18.10
CA GLN A 510 0.17 -29.53 19.16
C GLN A 510 1.37 -30.31 18.61
N ALA A 511 1.87 -29.92 17.43
CA ALA A 511 3.08 -30.49 16.87
C ALA A 511 4.31 -30.16 17.76
N PRO A 512 5.37 -30.99 17.72
CA PRO A 512 6.63 -30.67 18.40
C PRO A 512 7.23 -29.35 17.94
N ASN A 513 7.86 -28.61 18.84
CA ASN A 513 8.42 -27.28 18.56
C ASN A 513 9.78 -27.34 17.82
N ILE A 514 10.32 -28.54 17.57
CA ILE A 514 11.69 -28.73 17.03
C ILE A 514 11.87 -28.01 15.70
N GLU A 515 10.99 -28.29 14.73
CA GLU A 515 11.08 -27.70 13.38
C GLU A 515 10.83 -26.18 13.41
N LEU A 516 9.89 -25.72 14.24
CA LEU A 516 9.61 -24.30 14.44
C LEU A 516 10.83 -23.54 14.99
N LEU A 517 11.55 -24.11 15.96
CA LEU A 517 12.79 -23.52 16.47
C LEU A 517 13.91 -23.58 15.44
N SER A 518 13.99 -24.66 14.65
CA SER A 518 15.02 -24.79 13.61
C SER A 518 14.88 -23.73 12.53
N VAL A 519 13.68 -23.61 11.93
CA VAL A 519 13.44 -22.60 10.87
C VAL A 519 13.59 -21.17 11.41
N SER A 520 13.18 -20.92 12.65
CA SER A 520 13.36 -19.60 13.28
C SER A 520 14.84 -19.25 13.46
N SER A 521 15.66 -20.22 13.88
CA SER A 521 17.11 -20.04 14.03
C SER A 521 17.80 -19.82 12.69
N GLU A 522 17.35 -20.52 11.64
CA GLU A 522 17.86 -20.35 10.29
C GLU A 522 17.52 -18.97 9.71
N ILE A 523 16.30 -18.49 9.91
CA ILE A 523 15.89 -17.13 9.54
C ILE A 523 16.75 -16.10 10.28
N LEU A 524 16.92 -16.23 11.60
CA LEU A 524 17.76 -15.34 12.38
C LEU A 524 19.20 -15.30 11.83
N SER A 525 19.80 -16.46 11.59
CA SER A 525 21.16 -16.56 11.07
C SER A 525 21.28 -15.93 9.68
N THR A 526 20.28 -16.13 8.82
CA THR A 526 20.22 -15.54 7.47
C THR A 526 20.05 -14.02 7.51
N VAL A 527 19.24 -13.49 8.43
CA VAL A 527 19.10 -12.04 8.65
C VAL A 527 20.40 -11.43 9.18
N LEU A 528 21.09 -12.12 10.10
CA LEU A 528 22.37 -11.66 10.64
C LEU A 528 23.50 -11.69 9.60
N PHE A 529 23.48 -12.67 8.70
CA PHE A 529 24.40 -12.76 7.58
C PHE A 529 24.36 -11.51 6.68
N LEU A 530 23.18 -10.90 6.49
CA LEU A 530 23.09 -9.58 5.86
C LEU A 530 23.77 -8.50 6.71
N GLY A 531 23.54 -8.54 8.02
CA GLY A 531 24.10 -7.55 8.95
C GLY A 531 25.62 -7.63 9.12
N THR A 532 26.30 -8.72 8.76
CA THR A 532 27.76 -8.84 8.85
C THR A 532 28.53 -8.08 7.76
N GLN A 533 27.88 -7.72 6.65
CA GLN A 533 28.51 -7.08 5.49
C GLN A 533 28.19 -5.57 5.41
N ARG A 534 28.22 -4.87 6.55
CA ARG A 534 27.85 -3.44 6.65
C ARG A 534 28.67 -2.52 5.75
N GLU A 535 29.92 -2.88 5.45
CA GLU A 535 30.81 -2.09 4.60
C GLU A 535 30.39 -2.14 3.12
N HIS A 536 30.05 -3.33 2.61
CA HIS A 536 29.53 -3.53 1.26
C HIS A 536 28.10 -2.97 1.08
N MET A 537 27.33 -2.87 2.16
CA MET A 537 25.93 -2.42 2.15
C MET A 537 25.71 -0.99 2.63
N ARG A 538 26.73 -0.11 2.70
CA ARG A 538 26.54 1.28 3.18
C ARG A 538 25.42 2.05 2.46
N HIS A 539 25.20 1.78 1.17
CA HIS A 539 24.12 2.37 0.38
C HIS A 539 22.77 1.63 0.54
N ILE A 540 22.78 0.37 0.97
CA ILE A 540 21.62 -0.54 1.06
C ILE A 540 21.17 -0.77 2.51
N HIS A 541 21.87 -0.22 3.51
CA HIS A 541 21.59 -0.43 4.95
C HIS A 541 20.13 -0.11 5.34
N ARG A 542 19.46 0.78 4.59
CA ARG A 542 18.05 1.11 4.81
C ARG A 542 17.08 0.03 4.31
N ASP A 543 17.51 -0.87 3.42
CA ASP A 543 16.73 -2.03 2.91
C ASP A 543 16.63 -3.16 3.93
N LEU A 544 17.56 -3.21 4.88
CA LEU A 544 17.54 -4.18 5.98
C LEU A 544 16.36 -3.99 6.92
N VAL A 545 15.77 -2.77 6.95
CA VAL A 545 14.62 -2.45 7.81
C VAL A 545 13.46 -3.39 7.53
N TRP A 546 13.08 -3.56 6.26
CA TRP A 546 11.93 -4.39 5.90
C TRP A 546 12.24 -5.88 6.12
N VAL A 547 13.47 -6.32 5.86
CA VAL A 547 13.91 -7.71 6.12
C VAL A 547 13.81 -8.06 7.60
N ILE A 548 14.26 -7.16 8.47
CA ILE A 548 14.18 -7.33 9.92
C ILE A 548 12.73 -7.37 10.39
N ILE A 549 11.89 -6.44 9.90
CA ILE A 549 10.49 -6.36 10.31
C ILE A 549 9.70 -7.59 9.87
N LEU A 550 9.84 -8.01 8.61
CA LEU A 550 9.06 -9.13 8.08
C LEU A 550 9.56 -10.49 8.54
N TYR A 551 10.87 -10.72 8.56
CA TYR A 551 11.42 -12.07 8.78
C TYR A 551 12.10 -12.17 10.15
N GLY A 552 12.89 -11.17 10.52
CA GLY A 552 13.61 -11.14 11.78
C GLY A 552 12.70 -11.16 13.00
N PHE A 553 11.74 -10.24 13.09
CA PHE A 553 10.86 -10.12 14.26
C PHE A 553 10.02 -11.37 14.54
N PRO A 554 9.34 -12.00 13.55
CA PRO A 554 8.61 -13.24 13.80
C PRO A 554 9.50 -14.38 14.30
N ALA A 555 10.66 -14.58 13.68
CA ALA A 555 11.59 -15.64 14.06
C ALA A 555 12.19 -15.41 15.45
N VAL A 556 12.68 -14.20 15.73
CA VAL A 556 13.25 -13.83 17.04
C VAL A 556 12.21 -13.95 18.15
N SER A 557 10.96 -13.55 17.88
CA SER A 557 9.86 -13.67 18.84
C SER A 557 9.57 -15.12 19.25
N VAL A 558 9.64 -16.07 18.31
CA VAL A 558 9.50 -17.50 18.61
C VAL A 558 10.65 -17.99 19.49
N LEU A 559 11.88 -17.65 19.12
CA LEU A 559 13.10 -18.09 19.81
C LEU A 559 13.18 -17.54 21.24
N THR A 560 12.94 -16.24 21.43
CA THR A 560 13.00 -15.61 22.76
C THR A 560 11.92 -16.15 23.69
N ARG A 561 10.70 -16.41 23.19
CA ARG A 561 9.64 -17.03 24.02
C ARG A 561 9.96 -18.46 24.42
N ALA A 562 10.50 -19.27 23.51
CA ALA A 562 10.86 -20.63 23.84
C ALA A 562 11.95 -20.66 24.92
N LEU A 563 12.95 -19.79 24.83
CA LEU A 563 13.98 -19.62 25.86
C LEU A 563 13.41 -19.06 27.18
N GLN A 564 12.47 -18.12 27.12
CA GLN A 564 11.83 -17.55 28.32
C GLN A 564 10.93 -18.58 29.01
N SER A 565 10.23 -19.43 28.25
CA SER A 565 9.45 -20.55 28.79
C SER A 565 10.34 -21.57 29.50
N GLU A 566 11.48 -21.92 28.89
CA GLU A 566 12.50 -22.79 29.51
C GLU A 566 12.96 -22.18 30.85
N ALA A 567 13.29 -20.87 30.86
CA ALA A 567 13.78 -20.17 32.03
C ALA A 567 12.74 -20.03 33.17
N ARG A 568 11.47 -19.76 32.85
CA ARG A 568 10.40 -19.54 33.84
C ARG A 568 9.77 -20.82 34.36
N HIS A 569 9.60 -21.80 33.49
CA HIS A 569 8.76 -22.97 33.74
C HIS A 569 9.53 -24.29 33.68
N GLY A 570 10.83 -24.25 33.38
CA GLY A 570 11.63 -25.47 33.20
C GLY A 570 11.16 -26.32 32.02
N THR A 571 10.45 -25.73 31.04
CA THR A 571 10.02 -26.44 29.84
C THR A 571 11.25 -26.89 29.04
N LYS A 572 11.17 -28.07 28.45
CA LYS A 572 12.28 -28.62 27.66
C LYS A 572 12.49 -27.77 26.41
N PHE A 573 13.68 -27.19 26.27
CA PHE A 573 14.07 -26.44 25.08
C PHE A 573 14.53 -27.40 23.97
N GLU A 574 13.61 -27.80 23.10
CA GLU A 574 13.83 -28.82 22.06
C GLU A 574 14.48 -28.26 20.79
N TYR A 575 15.58 -27.53 20.95
CA TYR A 575 16.40 -27.02 19.85
C TYR A 575 17.63 -27.91 19.66
N LEU A 576 17.88 -28.33 18.42
CA LEU A 576 18.99 -29.24 18.08
C LEU A 576 20.35 -28.52 17.99
N GLY A 577 20.36 -27.20 17.81
CA GLY A 577 21.59 -26.42 17.69
C GLY A 577 22.16 -25.93 19.04
N SER A 578 23.23 -25.15 18.98
CA SER A 578 23.86 -24.58 20.18
C SER A 578 23.01 -23.47 20.80
N ARG A 579 22.52 -23.70 22.02
CA ARG A 579 21.80 -22.69 22.81
C ARG A 579 22.64 -21.42 23.04
N ALA A 580 23.94 -21.59 23.30
CA ALA A 580 24.84 -20.45 23.56
C ALA A 580 25.06 -19.61 22.30
N GLU A 581 25.17 -20.26 21.13
CA GLU A 581 25.22 -19.56 19.84
C GLU A 581 23.92 -18.81 19.55
N LEU A 582 22.77 -19.43 19.81
CA LEU A 582 21.47 -18.80 19.63
C LEU A 582 21.34 -17.51 20.45
N ILE A 583 21.71 -17.53 21.73
CA ILE A 583 21.70 -16.34 22.59
C ILE A 583 22.62 -15.25 22.05
N ARG A 584 23.84 -15.60 21.60
CA ARG A 584 24.75 -14.63 20.99
C ARG A 584 24.14 -13.99 19.73
N ASN A 585 23.54 -14.80 18.86
CA ASN A 585 22.87 -14.32 17.65
C ASN A 585 21.70 -13.38 17.98
N LEU A 586 20.90 -13.71 19.01
CA LEU A 586 19.83 -12.84 19.50
C LEU A 586 20.37 -11.50 20.02
N SER A 587 21.47 -11.50 20.77
CA SER A 587 22.11 -10.26 21.23
C SER A 587 22.66 -9.42 20.06
N VAL A 588 23.25 -10.04 19.04
CA VAL A 588 23.69 -9.33 17.82
C VAL A 588 22.49 -8.71 17.09
N PHE A 589 21.37 -9.44 17.00
CA PHE A 589 20.15 -8.93 16.39
C PHE A 589 19.60 -7.71 17.13
N ILE A 590 19.59 -7.75 18.47
CA ILE A 590 19.20 -6.60 19.31
C ILE A 590 20.09 -5.39 19.03
N SER A 591 21.42 -5.58 19.01
CA SER A 591 22.35 -4.51 18.67
C SER A 591 22.11 -3.94 17.26
N HIS A 592 21.72 -4.78 16.30
CA HIS A 592 21.37 -4.33 14.94
C HIS A 592 20.15 -3.42 14.95
N ILE A 593 19.07 -3.78 15.66
CA ILE A 593 17.85 -2.96 15.70
C ILE A 593 18.04 -1.65 16.47
N GLU A 594 18.82 -1.66 17.54
CA GLU A 594 19.21 -0.44 18.28
C GLU A 594 19.98 0.53 17.36
N SER A 595 20.85 0.02 16.50
CA SER A 595 21.59 0.87 15.54
C SER A 595 20.70 1.52 14.46
N MET A 596 19.48 1.00 14.27
CA MET A 596 18.47 1.47 13.30
C MET A 596 17.42 2.42 13.92
N GLU A 597 17.44 2.59 15.24
CA GLU A 597 16.59 3.53 15.99
C GLU A 597 17.05 4.98 15.76
N ARG A 598 16.69 5.56 14.60
CA ARG A 598 17.05 6.94 14.24
C ARG A 598 15.84 7.81 13.90
N PRO A 599 15.79 9.09 14.33
CA PRO A 599 14.77 10.04 13.90
C PRO A 599 14.72 10.15 12.36
N GLY A 600 13.52 10.07 11.78
CA GLY A 600 13.32 10.08 10.32
C GLY A 600 13.17 8.70 9.67
N ASN A 601 13.33 7.60 10.42
CA ASN A 601 12.87 6.27 10.01
C ASN A 601 11.35 6.16 10.26
N GLY A 602 10.56 5.84 9.24
CA GLY A 602 9.10 5.64 9.38
C GLY A 602 8.73 4.53 10.36
N ASN A 603 9.65 3.61 10.65
CA ASN A 603 9.52 2.52 11.61
C ASN A 603 10.26 2.79 12.94
N TYR A 604 10.69 4.02 13.23
CA TYR A 604 11.44 4.39 14.45
C TYR A 604 10.78 3.89 15.75
N VAL A 605 9.47 4.17 15.91
CA VAL A 605 8.71 3.78 17.11
C VAL A 605 8.69 2.27 17.28
N LEU A 606 8.60 1.54 16.16
CA LEU A 606 8.60 0.07 16.15
C LEU A 606 9.95 -0.48 16.63
N PHE A 607 11.06 0.03 16.09
CA PHE A 607 12.40 -0.42 16.50
C PHE A 607 12.69 -0.12 17.97
N SER A 608 12.34 1.08 18.46
CA SER A 608 12.53 1.47 19.87
C SER A 608 11.76 0.56 20.85
N ARG A 609 10.55 0.13 20.46
CA ARG A 609 9.76 -0.78 21.29
C ARG A 609 10.31 -2.21 21.22
N ALA A 610 10.67 -2.67 20.03
CA ALA A 610 11.20 -4.01 19.81
C ALA A 610 12.55 -4.21 20.53
N SER A 611 13.46 -3.24 20.47
CA SER A 611 14.76 -3.29 21.15
C SER A 611 14.57 -3.47 22.66
N LYS A 612 13.82 -2.56 23.30
CA LYS A 612 13.53 -2.63 24.75
C LYS A 612 12.91 -3.95 25.17
N MET A 613 11.95 -4.46 24.38
CA MET A 613 11.30 -5.72 24.70
C MET A 613 12.25 -6.91 24.58
N PHE A 614 12.96 -7.05 23.46
CA PHE A 614 13.86 -8.19 23.26
C PHE A 614 15.03 -8.16 24.23
N SER A 615 15.58 -6.97 24.55
CA SER A 615 16.61 -6.82 25.59
C SER A 615 16.09 -7.31 26.94
N SER A 616 14.91 -6.85 27.37
CA SER A 616 14.31 -7.30 28.64
C SER A 616 14.05 -8.81 28.69
N MET A 617 13.64 -9.44 27.58
CA MET A 617 13.46 -10.89 27.52
C MET A 617 14.79 -11.63 27.65
N ILE A 618 15.85 -11.15 27.00
CA ILE A 618 17.18 -11.74 27.08
C ILE A 618 17.77 -11.57 28.48
N ASP A 619 17.64 -10.39 29.08
CA ASP A 619 18.11 -10.14 30.45
C ASP A 619 17.46 -11.12 31.43
N GLU A 620 16.16 -11.33 31.32
CA GLU A 620 15.45 -12.33 32.13
C GLU A 620 15.98 -13.76 31.91
N ILE A 621 16.22 -14.18 30.66
CA ILE A 621 16.75 -15.51 30.34
C ILE A 621 18.14 -15.72 30.95
N LEU A 622 18.96 -14.67 30.98
CA LEU A 622 20.30 -14.71 31.55
C LEU A 622 20.27 -14.70 33.09
N GLU A 623 19.42 -13.87 33.69
CA GLU A 623 19.28 -13.74 35.14
C GLU A 623 18.57 -14.92 35.80
N ALA A 624 17.60 -15.55 35.14
CA ALA A 624 16.85 -16.69 35.68
C ALA A 624 17.78 -17.87 36.04
N ARG A 625 18.86 -18.07 35.27
CA ARG A 625 19.86 -19.12 35.57
C ARG A 625 20.74 -18.79 36.78
N LEU A 626 20.92 -17.51 37.11
CA LEU A 626 21.66 -17.10 38.32
C LEU A 626 20.86 -17.38 39.61
N ARG A 627 19.53 -17.52 39.52
CA ARG A 627 18.67 -17.81 40.69
C ARG A 627 18.65 -19.30 41.06
N VAL A 628 18.74 -20.19 40.07
CA VAL A 628 18.79 -21.65 40.31
C VAL A 628 20.05 -22.06 41.07
N ASP A 629 21.16 -21.34 40.91
CA ASP A 629 22.40 -21.57 41.66
C ASP A 629 22.40 -20.94 43.07
N GLN A 630 21.42 -20.09 43.41
CA GLN A 630 21.33 -19.42 44.73
C GLN A 630 20.31 -20.04 45.68
N ASP A 631 19.37 -20.85 45.20
CA ASP A 631 18.32 -21.47 46.04
C ASP A 631 18.80 -22.66 46.90
N ASP A 632 20.10 -23.01 46.87
CA ASP A 632 20.71 -24.00 47.76
C ASP A 632 21.22 -23.42 49.10
N LYS A 633 20.83 -22.19 49.47
CA LYS A 633 21.07 -21.64 50.83
C LYS A 633 19.83 -20.95 51.40
N PRO A 634 19.47 -21.22 52.67
CA PRO A 634 18.27 -20.66 53.28
C PRO A 634 18.44 -19.14 53.51
N PRO A 635 17.37 -18.33 53.33
CA PRO A 635 17.49 -16.89 53.35
C PRO A 635 17.53 -16.37 54.79
N ASN A 636 18.58 -15.61 55.12
CA ASN A 636 18.58 -14.74 56.29
C ASN A 636 17.86 -13.44 55.94
N LYS A 637 16.77 -13.15 56.65
CA LYS A 637 16.01 -11.91 56.56
C LYS A 637 16.86 -10.74 57.03
N THR A 638 17.00 -9.71 56.20
CA THR A 638 17.17 -8.33 56.68
C THR A 638 16.49 -7.36 55.72
N ASN A 639 15.53 -6.62 56.28
CA ASN A 639 14.90 -5.43 55.72
C ASN A 639 15.97 -4.42 55.27
N ASN A 640 15.73 -3.77 54.12
CA ASN A 640 15.84 -2.31 54.08
C ASN A 640 15.06 -1.72 52.90
N ASN A 641 14.17 -0.78 53.28
CA ASN A 641 13.52 0.19 52.41
C ASN A 641 14.56 1.11 51.77
N ASN A 642 14.36 1.47 50.50
CA ASN A 642 14.35 2.87 50.06
C ASN A 642 13.89 2.98 48.60
N ASN A 643 12.70 3.56 48.44
CA ASN A 643 12.20 4.11 47.18
C ASN A 643 12.85 5.48 46.96
N ASN A 644 13.31 5.77 45.74
CA ASN A 644 13.23 7.10 45.11
C ASN A 644 13.43 6.95 43.60
N MET A 645 12.38 7.28 42.84
CA MET A 645 12.33 7.28 41.39
C MET A 645 12.14 8.73 40.94
N GLU A 646 13.16 9.32 40.31
CA GLU A 646 13.08 10.62 39.63
C GLU A 646 12.95 10.39 38.12
N THR A 647 11.89 10.96 37.54
CA THR A 647 11.62 11.01 36.10
C THR A 647 12.13 12.33 35.50
N PRO A 648 12.88 12.34 34.39
CA PRO A 648 13.16 13.57 33.67
C PRO A 648 12.07 13.89 32.63
N VAL A 649 11.57 15.12 32.69
CA VAL A 649 10.70 15.76 31.70
C VAL A 649 11.57 16.24 30.55
N VAL A 650 11.31 15.78 29.32
CA VAL A 650 11.93 16.32 28.10
C VAL A 650 10.93 17.24 27.41
N ASN A 651 11.25 18.55 27.39
CA ASN A 651 10.54 19.57 26.63
C ASN A 651 10.89 19.44 25.14
N SER A 652 9.88 19.30 24.29
CA SER A 652 10.00 19.41 22.83
C SER A 652 9.83 20.87 22.40
N VAL A 653 10.84 21.44 21.76
CA VAL A 653 10.75 22.70 21.01
C VAL A 653 10.71 22.35 19.53
N PHE A 654 9.57 22.59 18.89
CA PHE A 654 9.44 22.63 17.43
C PHE A 654 9.40 24.10 17.03
N ASP A 655 10.36 24.53 16.22
CA ASP A 655 10.32 25.82 15.54
C ASP A 655 9.81 25.59 14.10
N GLU A 656 8.76 26.32 13.75
CA GLU A 656 7.99 26.20 12.51
C GLU A 656 8.62 27.04 11.40
N ASN A 657 8.68 26.48 10.18
CA ASN A 657 9.16 27.20 8.98
C ASN A 657 7.95 27.45 8.05
N GLU A 658 7.50 28.71 7.97
CA GLU A 658 6.22 29.18 7.41
C GLU A 658 6.02 28.95 5.89
N ASN A 659 7.02 28.47 5.15
CA ASN A 659 6.88 28.20 3.72
C ASN A 659 6.28 26.82 3.37
N PHE A 660 6.21 25.89 4.33
CA PHE A 660 5.60 24.57 4.14
C PHE A 660 4.07 24.60 4.29
N MET A 661 3.54 25.50 5.12
CA MET A 661 2.10 25.63 5.40
C MET A 661 1.29 26.13 4.19
N ASN A 662 1.90 26.89 3.28
CA ASN A 662 1.21 27.34 2.06
C ASN A 662 0.93 26.20 1.05
N PHE A 663 1.60 25.06 1.18
CA PHE A 663 1.31 23.86 0.39
C PHE A 663 0.17 23.01 1.01
N MET A 664 0.09 23.03 2.33
CA MET A 664 -0.80 22.23 3.19
C MET A 664 -2.01 23.06 3.63
N GLY A 665 -3.06 23.11 2.80
CA GLY A 665 -4.36 23.52 3.33
C GLY A 665 -4.75 22.59 4.47
N ASN A 666 -4.99 23.16 5.66
CA ASN A 666 -5.37 22.50 6.91
C ASN A 666 -6.07 21.14 6.77
N GLU A 667 -5.38 20.04 7.10
CA GLU A 667 -6.00 18.84 7.66
C GLU A 667 -5.06 18.19 8.70
N SER A 668 -5.22 18.62 9.95
CA SER A 668 -4.85 17.83 11.12
C SER A 668 -5.96 16.82 11.38
N LEU A 669 -5.84 15.59 10.86
CA LEU A 669 -6.70 14.47 11.23
C LEU A 669 -6.01 13.20 10.74
N LEU A 670 -5.36 12.47 11.66
CA LEU A 670 -5.16 11.02 11.65
C LEU A 670 -4.35 10.63 12.89
N GLU A 671 -4.94 10.86 14.06
CA GLU A 671 -4.59 10.09 15.24
C GLU A 671 -5.33 8.74 15.22
N SER A 672 -4.60 7.71 15.68
CA SER A 672 -5.04 6.40 16.16
C SER A 672 -5.28 5.26 15.15
N VAL A 673 -4.41 4.24 15.22
CA VAL A 673 -4.75 2.87 15.69
C VAL A 673 -3.57 2.31 16.49
N ASP A 674 -3.89 1.60 17.57
CA ASP A 674 -3.02 1.04 18.60
C ASP A 674 -2.24 -0.21 18.12
N PHE A 675 -0.92 -0.07 18.00
CA PHE A 675 0.03 -1.14 17.66
C PHE A 675 0.15 -2.23 18.76
N ARG A 676 -0.55 -2.13 19.90
CA ARG A 676 -0.72 -3.28 20.80
C ARG A 676 -1.15 -4.53 20.03
N MET A 677 -2.20 -4.45 19.22
CA MET A 677 -2.79 -5.66 18.63
C MET A 677 -1.88 -6.42 17.66
N MET A 678 -1.09 -5.75 16.82
CA MET A 678 -0.26 -6.42 15.81
C MET A 678 1.03 -7.00 16.41
N PHE A 679 1.63 -6.29 17.36
CA PHE A 679 2.78 -6.77 18.12
C PHE A 679 2.38 -7.89 19.08
N ASP A 680 1.21 -7.78 19.71
CA ASP A 680 0.62 -8.82 20.54
C ASP A 680 0.12 -10.01 19.70
N GLN A 681 -0.12 -9.87 18.39
CA GLN A 681 -0.34 -11.02 17.48
C GLN A 681 0.96 -11.73 17.11
N TRP A 682 2.08 -11.01 16.99
CA TRP A 682 3.39 -11.68 16.95
C TRP A 682 3.66 -12.38 18.28
N LEU A 683 3.25 -11.71 19.38
CA LEU A 683 2.98 -12.10 20.79
C LEU A 683 2.39 -13.48 21.10
N VAL A 684 1.32 -13.84 20.39
CA VAL A 684 0.44 -14.97 20.73
C VAL A 684 0.81 -16.23 19.98
#